data_AF-I6TE81-F1
#
_entry.id   AF-I6TE81-F1
#
_cell.length_a   1.000
_cell.length_b   1.000
_cell.length_c   1.000
_cell.angle_alpha   90.00
_cell.angle_beta   90.00
_cell.angle_gamma   90.00
#
_symmetry.space_group_name_H-M   'P 1'
#
loop_
_entity.id
_entity.type
_entity.pdbx_description
1 polymer ?
#
loop_
_entity_poly.entity_id
_entity_poly.type
_entity_poly.pdbx_seq_one_letter_code
_entity_poly.pdbx_strand_id
1 'polypeptide(L)'
;KLYDSEDGRFPFGTPQNYLNPVVLIKLIQLGMVKDDVLWEDLIERMESISGINKIDHVAACQRSNVIISLIDEKLKFRDTRSKEFSSKCQTIKFLPFLTKPAGFSLHWRGSDFKVETMFTAAELYTAEHQDAVCLLKPILNENSPSFKGCGSISLAVKDFLGLIRKPTVYLLLNQLKEVSKYCDDITLYQENITSACYKSLHDAMLQNDATKAVIVTELKNSSFILVENTYVDPTKVSFHLNFEAAPYIYPLPNKYRNNFRELFESVGVKLTFTVEDFALVLELIKRDSGNKQLTETHFQLCRRIISEGIWGLIRDKTQEFCETKYGDILLPDTNLALLPAKSLCYNDCPWIKVKDTTVKYCHADIPREVAVKLGAIPKRHKALERYASNVHFTTLGTEFGQKEKLTSRIKSILNAYPSEKEMLKELLQNADDAKATEICFVFDPRYHPVDRIFDEKWAPLQGPALCVYNNQPFTEDDIRGIQNLGRGTKEANPCKTGQYGIGFNSVYHITDCPSFMSCNDIICIFDPHARYAPGATSVSPGRMFRDLDADFKTQFSDVLDLYLGNYFNLGKTTMFRFPLRNSEMAKQSEISAVPASDRMVQNLLDKLRTDGAELLMFLNHMEKISICEIEKTTGTLNVLYSVRGKITDGDRLKRKQFHASVIESVTKRKQLRDIPVQQITYTMDIEDSEGNLTTWLICNRSGFSNMEKVSKSVVSAHKNKDITLFPRGGVAACIT
;
A
#
# COMPACT_ATOMS: atom_id res chain seq x y z
N LYS A 1 60.62 -51.81 -4.06
CA LYS A 1 61.35 -52.61 -3.02
C LYS A 1 61.85 -51.65 -1.93
N LEU A 2 62.00 -52.12 -0.69
CA LEU A 2 62.54 -51.29 0.41
C LEU A 2 64.04 -51.03 0.25
N TYR A 3 64.77 -52.05 -0.20
CA TYR A 3 66.21 -52.01 -0.49
C TYR A 3 66.46 -52.55 -1.91
N ASP A 4 67.42 -51.95 -2.61
CA ASP A 4 67.96 -52.39 -3.89
C ASP A 4 69.27 -53.16 -3.68
N SER A 5 69.70 -53.92 -4.69
CA SER A 5 70.94 -54.71 -4.62
C SER A 5 72.19 -53.85 -4.39
N GLU A 6 72.14 -52.59 -4.85
CA GLU A 6 73.22 -51.61 -4.70
C GLU A 6 73.31 -51.03 -3.28
N ASP A 7 72.27 -51.18 -2.45
CA ASP A 7 72.28 -50.72 -1.06
C ASP A 7 73.21 -51.55 -0.15
N GLY A 8 73.69 -52.71 -0.61
CA GLY A 8 74.62 -53.56 0.13
C GLY A 8 74.07 -54.14 1.45
N ARG A 9 72.75 -54.09 1.66
CA ARG A 9 72.08 -54.52 2.91
C ARG A 9 71.79 -56.02 2.98
N PHE A 10 71.87 -56.73 1.86
CA PHE A 10 71.64 -58.18 1.79
C PHE A 10 72.95 -58.95 1.53
N PRO A 11 73.03 -60.23 1.95
CA PRO A 11 74.18 -61.07 1.65
C PRO A 11 74.34 -61.24 0.14
N PHE A 12 75.55 -60.99 -0.38
CA PHE A 12 75.86 -61.11 -1.80
C PHE A 12 76.50 -62.48 -2.11
N GLY A 13 76.05 -63.19 -3.14
CA GLY A 13 76.65 -64.47 -3.56
C GLY A 13 75.69 -65.40 -4.31
N THR A 14 76.07 -66.67 -4.45
CA THR A 14 75.24 -67.72 -5.06
C THR A 14 74.60 -68.60 -3.97
N PRO A 15 73.63 -69.47 -4.33
CA PRO A 15 73.08 -70.48 -3.41
C PRO A 15 74.12 -71.44 -2.82
N GLN A 16 75.33 -71.51 -3.39
CA GLN A 16 76.46 -72.26 -2.83
C GLN A 16 77.22 -71.50 -1.73
N ASN A 17 77.05 -70.18 -1.61
CA ASN A 17 77.76 -69.30 -0.66
C ASN A 17 76.78 -68.63 0.32
N TYR A 18 76.71 -67.29 0.32
CA TYR A 18 75.97 -66.49 1.30
C TYR A 18 74.44 -66.49 1.11
N LEU A 19 73.92 -67.02 -0.02
CA LEU A 19 72.49 -67.26 -0.22
C LEU A 19 72.05 -68.67 0.21
N ASN A 20 72.97 -69.48 0.75
CA ASN A 20 72.63 -70.81 1.27
C ASN A 20 71.76 -70.65 2.55
N PRO A 21 70.58 -71.30 2.66
CA PRO A 21 69.71 -71.21 3.83
C PRO A 21 70.40 -71.50 5.17
N VAL A 22 71.35 -72.43 5.20
CA VAL A 22 72.12 -72.78 6.39
C VAL A 22 73.11 -71.67 6.76
N VAL A 23 73.72 -71.03 5.76
CA VAL A 23 74.63 -69.90 5.96
C VAL A 23 73.85 -68.67 6.43
N LEU A 24 72.67 -68.41 5.88
CA LEU A 24 71.79 -67.33 6.33
C LEU A 24 71.42 -67.48 7.81
N ILE A 25 71.08 -68.69 8.27
CA ILE A 25 70.82 -68.96 9.70
C ILE A 25 72.05 -68.66 10.56
N LYS A 26 73.25 -69.04 10.12
CA LYS A 26 74.50 -68.73 10.83
C LYS A 26 74.81 -67.23 10.85
N LEU A 27 74.54 -66.50 9.76
CA LEU A 27 74.71 -65.04 9.70
C LEU A 27 73.78 -64.33 10.68
N ILE A 28 72.54 -64.81 10.81
CA ILE A 28 71.59 -64.32 11.81
C ILE A 28 72.13 -64.57 13.23
N GLN A 29 72.68 -65.77 13.50
CA GLN A 29 73.33 -66.08 14.79
C GLN A 29 74.55 -65.20 15.08
N LEU A 30 75.23 -64.71 14.04
CA LEU A 30 76.35 -63.77 14.14
C LEU A 30 75.93 -62.30 14.23
N GLY A 31 74.62 -62.02 14.33
CA GLY A 31 74.08 -60.68 14.55
C GLY A 31 73.43 -60.02 13.33
N MET A 32 73.23 -60.74 12.22
CA MET A 32 72.49 -60.22 11.07
C MET A 32 70.99 -60.09 11.38
N VAL A 33 70.43 -58.90 11.15
CA VAL A 33 69.01 -58.59 11.40
C VAL A 33 68.12 -59.41 10.46
N LYS A 34 67.12 -60.11 11.03
CA LYS A 34 66.31 -61.08 10.30
C LYS A 34 64.94 -60.53 9.88
N ASP A 35 64.20 -59.92 10.81
CA ASP A 35 62.76 -59.72 10.65
C ASP A 35 62.22 -58.35 11.12
N ASP A 36 63.04 -57.48 11.73
CA ASP A 36 62.57 -56.18 12.24
C ASP A 36 63.45 -55.01 11.77
N VAL A 37 62.87 -54.13 10.94
CA VAL A 37 63.56 -52.91 10.48
C VAL A 37 63.49 -51.86 11.58
N LEU A 38 64.63 -51.33 12.03
CA LEU A 38 64.67 -50.28 13.04
C LEU A 38 64.02 -48.99 12.52
N TRP A 39 63.46 -48.16 13.41
CA TRP A 39 62.84 -46.87 13.01
C TRP A 39 63.86 -45.95 12.33
N GLU A 40 65.10 -45.98 12.77
CA GLU A 40 66.21 -45.23 12.22
C GLU A 40 66.50 -45.65 10.76
N ASP A 41 66.50 -46.95 10.47
CA ASP A 41 66.63 -47.47 9.10
C ASP A 41 65.39 -47.16 8.26
N LEU A 42 64.18 -47.19 8.85
CA LEU A 42 62.94 -46.86 8.14
C LEU A 42 62.88 -45.38 7.74
N ILE A 43 63.32 -44.48 8.62
CA ILE A 43 63.46 -43.04 8.33
C ILE A 43 64.47 -42.82 7.21
N GLU A 44 65.65 -43.44 7.30
CA GLU A 44 66.69 -43.33 6.28
C GLU A 44 66.17 -43.83 4.91
N ARG A 45 65.45 -44.96 4.90
CA ARG A 45 64.79 -45.47 3.69
C ARG A 45 63.71 -44.51 3.17
N MET A 46 63.00 -43.81 4.03
CA MET A 46 62.02 -42.81 3.62
C MET A 46 62.69 -41.56 3.02
N GLU A 47 63.82 -41.12 3.59
CA GLU A 47 64.64 -40.04 3.04
C GLU A 47 65.21 -40.39 1.65
N SER A 48 65.57 -41.67 1.45
CA SER A 48 66.07 -42.19 0.16
C SER A 48 65.06 -42.04 -0.99
N ILE A 49 63.76 -41.96 -0.71
CA ILE A 49 62.70 -41.81 -1.72
C ILE A 49 62.93 -40.57 -2.58
N SER A 50 63.41 -39.47 -2.00
CA SER A 50 63.73 -38.25 -2.74
C SER A 50 64.79 -38.47 -3.83
N GLY A 51 65.78 -39.33 -3.57
CA GLY A 51 66.80 -39.72 -4.53
C GLY A 51 66.24 -40.57 -5.66
N ILE A 52 65.49 -41.61 -5.32
CA ILE A 52 64.86 -42.53 -6.30
C ILE A 52 63.91 -41.78 -7.21
N ASN A 53 63.13 -40.85 -6.64
CA ASN A 53 62.12 -40.11 -7.36
C ASN A 53 62.68 -39.25 -8.51
N LYS A 54 63.98 -38.90 -8.47
CA LYS A 54 64.65 -38.20 -9.58
C LYS A 54 64.91 -39.08 -10.79
N ILE A 55 64.93 -40.41 -10.60
CA ILE A 55 65.30 -41.41 -11.61
C ILE A 55 64.04 -42.19 -12.03
N ASP A 56 63.27 -42.69 -11.06
CA ASP A 56 62.08 -43.49 -11.26
C ASP A 56 61.01 -43.16 -10.20
N HIS A 57 60.01 -42.39 -10.63
CA HIS A 57 58.87 -42.01 -9.79
C HIS A 57 58.00 -43.22 -9.39
N VAL A 58 57.87 -44.22 -10.25
CA VAL A 58 57.07 -45.41 -9.96
C VAL A 58 57.74 -46.22 -8.85
N ALA A 59 59.06 -46.39 -8.91
CA ALA A 59 59.82 -47.03 -7.84
C ALA A 59 59.73 -46.25 -6.52
N ALA A 60 59.74 -44.92 -6.57
CA ALA A 60 59.55 -44.05 -5.41
C ALA A 60 58.17 -44.25 -4.75
N CYS A 61 57.08 -44.27 -5.53
CA CYS A 61 55.73 -44.56 -5.05
C CYS A 61 55.62 -45.98 -4.45
N GLN A 62 56.24 -46.97 -5.09
CA GLN A 62 56.28 -48.33 -4.56
C GLN A 62 57.02 -48.41 -3.22
N ARG A 63 58.16 -47.71 -3.07
CA ARG A 63 58.89 -47.66 -1.79
C ARG A 63 58.06 -46.95 -0.73
N SER A 64 57.36 -45.87 -1.07
CA SER A 64 56.42 -45.18 -0.18
C SER A 64 55.34 -46.14 0.35
N ASN A 65 54.71 -46.94 -0.53
CA ASN A 65 53.71 -47.95 -0.13
C ASN A 65 54.28 -49.01 0.82
N VAL A 66 55.49 -49.51 0.55
CA VAL A 66 56.16 -50.49 1.43
C VAL A 66 56.46 -49.88 2.80
N ILE A 67 56.95 -48.64 2.85
CA ILE A 67 57.21 -47.94 4.11
C ILE A 67 55.91 -47.74 4.90
N ILE A 68 54.82 -47.31 4.27
CA ILE A 68 53.51 -47.17 4.91
C ILE A 68 53.04 -48.50 5.50
N SER A 69 53.21 -49.61 4.77
CA SER A 69 52.84 -50.95 5.24
C SER A 69 53.67 -51.37 6.46
N LEU A 70 54.96 -51.07 6.48
CA LEU A 70 55.84 -51.36 7.62
C LEU A 70 55.53 -50.48 8.84
N ILE A 71 55.18 -49.21 8.62
CA ILE A 71 54.67 -48.33 9.70
C ILE A 71 53.39 -48.94 10.28
N ASP A 72 52.46 -49.41 9.44
CA ASP A 72 51.22 -50.04 9.89
C ASP A 72 51.49 -51.30 10.76
N GLU A 73 52.42 -52.15 10.34
CA GLU A 73 52.85 -53.31 11.13
C GLU A 73 53.47 -52.90 12.47
N LYS A 74 54.40 -51.95 12.47
CA LYS A 74 55.03 -51.41 13.69
C LYS A 74 54.02 -50.82 14.67
N LEU A 75 52.99 -50.13 14.16
CA LEU A 75 51.91 -49.58 14.99
C LEU A 75 51.00 -50.67 15.57
N LYS A 76 50.74 -51.76 14.83
CA LYS A 76 49.98 -52.93 15.35
C LYS A 76 50.67 -53.61 16.53
N PHE A 77 51.99 -53.68 16.52
CA PHE A 77 52.78 -54.21 17.64
C PHE A 77 52.93 -53.24 18.84
N ARG A 78 52.33 -52.05 18.77
CA ARG A 78 52.33 -51.02 19.84
C ARG A 78 53.73 -50.63 20.31
N ASP A 79 54.67 -50.43 19.38
CA ASP A 79 56.01 -49.93 19.71
C ASP A 79 55.93 -48.54 20.38
N THR A 80 56.42 -48.44 21.62
CA THR A 80 56.39 -47.23 22.44
C THR A 80 57.23 -46.09 21.86
N ARG A 81 58.25 -46.42 21.03
CA ARG A 81 59.13 -45.42 20.39
C ARG A 81 58.49 -44.73 19.19
N SER A 82 57.38 -45.24 18.66
CA SER A 82 56.69 -44.69 17.47
C SER A 82 56.48 -43.17 17.57
N LYS A 83 56.05 -42.67 18.73
CA LYS A 83 55.82 -41.23 18.97
C LYS A 83 57.06 -40.35 18.77
N GLU A 84 58.26 -40.87 19.05
CA GLU A 84 59.52 -40.13 18.90
C GLU A 84 59.87 -39.89 17.43
N PHE A 85 59.46 -40.80 16.54
CA PHE A 85 59.76 -40.76 15.11
C PHE A 85 58.66 -40.11 14.26
N SER A 86 57.45 -39.98 14.80
CA SER A 86 56.29 -39.40 14.09
C SER A 86 56.60 -38.02 13.49
N SER A 87 57.21 -37.10 14.24
CA SER A 87 57.56 -35.75 13.75
C SER A 87 58.51 -35.78 12.54
N LYS A 88 59.51 -36.68 12.57
CA LYS A 88 60.41 -36.89 11.41
C LYS A 88 59.62 -37.45 10.23
N CYS A 89 58.75 -38.44 10.44
CA CYS A 89 57.96 -39.02 9.37
C CYS A 89 57.04 -38.01 8.68
N GLN A 90 56.49 -37.06 9.43
CA GLN A 90 55.59 -36.03 8.92
C GLN A 90 56.27 -35.00 8.03
N THR A 91 57.59 -34.81 8.16
CA THR A 91 58.36 -33.74 7.48
C THR A 91 59.11 -34.22 6.25
N ILE A 92 59.21 -35.54 6.03
CA ILE A 92 59.89 -36.10 4.87
C ILE A 92 58.95 -36.09 3.65
N LYS A 93 59.48 -35.73 2.48
CA LYS A 93 58.73 -35.71 1.21
C LYS A 93 58.71 -37.09 0.57
N PHE A 94 57.74 -37.91 0.94
CA PHE A 94 57.64 -39.29 0.46
C PHE A 94 56.24 -39.69 -0.03
N LEU A 95 55.26 -38.79 0.00
CA LEU A 95 53.88 -39.09 -0.37
C LEU A 95 53.53 -38.53 -1.76
N PRO A 96 52.93 -39.33 -2.65
CA PRO A 96 52.44 -38.86 -3.93
C PRO A 96 51.09 -38.14 -3.80
N PHE A 97 50.79 -37.27 -4.76
CA PHE A 97 49.54 -36.51 -4.80
C PHE A 97 48.68 -36.92 -6.01
N LEU A 98 47.40 -36.63 -5.94
CA LEU A 98 46.42 -36.93 -6.97
C LEU A 98 46.46 -35.84 -8.04
N THR A 99 46.75 -36.25 -9.27
CA THR A 99 46.69 -35.37 -10.45
C THR A 99 45.25 -35.05 -10.83
N LYS A 100 45.04 -34.04 -11.68
CA LYS A 100 43.71 -33.60 -12.08
C LYS A 100 42.87 -34.77 -12.64
N PRO A 101 41.71 -35.08 -12.05
CA PRO A 101 40.84 -36.14 -12.55
C PRO A 101 40.40 -35.89 -14.00
N ALA A 102 40.25 -36.97 -14.78
CA ALA A 102 39.76 -36.87 -16.15
C ALA A 102 38.34 -36.30 -16.17
N GLY A 103 38.09 -35.33 -17.06
CA GLY A 103 36.79 -34.65 -17.16
C GLY A 103 36.52 -33.56 -16.12
N PHE A 104 37.44 -33.31 -15.19
CA PHE A 104 37.29 -32.22 -14.21
C PHE A 104 37.42 -30.85 -14.90
N SER A 105 36.39 -30.01 -14.79
CA SER A 105 36.31 -28.74 -15.51
C SER A 105 37.12 -27.62 -14.86
N LEU A 106 37.19 -27.60 -13.53
CA LEU A 106 37.81 -26.52 -12.76
C LEU A 106 39.34 -26.63 -12.68
N HIS A 107 39.99 -25.57 -12.19
CA HIS A 107 41.39 -25.66 -11.77
C HIS A 107 41.54 -26.76 -10.72
N TRP A 108 42.68 -27.45 -10.70
CA TRP A 108 42.97 -28.49 -9.72
C TRP A 108 44.37 -28.27 -9.22
N ARG A 109 44.56 -28.10 -7.91
CA ARG A 109 45.84 -27.71 -7.33
C ARG A 109 46.99 -28.63 -7.70
N GLY A 110 46.72 -29.93 -7.87
CA GLY A 110 47.71 -30.89 -8.33
C GLY A 110 48.29 -30.58 -9.72
N SER A 111 47.59 -29.84 -10.57
CA SER A 111 48.07 -29.47 -11.91
C SER A 111 49.23 -28.46 -11.88
N ASP A 112 49.42 -27.77 -10.76
CA ASP A 112 50.47 -26.77 -10.58
C ASP A 112 51.84 -27.43 -10.33
N PHE A 113 51.86 -28.75 -10.13
CA PHE A 113 53.05 -29.51 -9.80
C PHE A 113 53.34 -30.54 -10.88
N LYS A 114 54.64 -30.84 -11.06
CA LYS A 114 55.05 -31.96 -11.93
C LYS A 114 54.51 -33.27 -11.34
N VAL A 115 54.13 -34.21 -12.20
CA VAL A 115 53.52 -35.49 -11.78
C VAL A 115 54.44 -36.27 -10.83
N GLU A 116 55.75 -36.08 -10.96
CA GLU A 116 56.77 -36.74 -10.15
C GLU A 116 56.97 -36.07 -8.78
N THR A 117 56.25 -35.00 -8.44
CA THR A 117 56.47 -34.27 -7.18
C THR A 117 56.00 -35.09 -5.98
N MET A 118 56.86 -35.20 -4.96
CA MET A 118 56.53 -35.83 -3.68
C MET A 118 56.34 -34.77 -2.60
N PHE A 119 55.39 -35.01 -1.70
CA PHE A 119 54.98 -34.10 -0.64
C PHE A 119 55.21 -34.68 0.74
N THR A 120 55.27 -33.78 1.72
CA THR A 120 55.17 -34.14 3.13
C THR A 120 53.72 -34.45 3.50
N ALA A 121 53.50 -35.20 4.58
CA ALA A 121 52.15 -35.43 5.09
C ALA A 121 51.46 -34.11 5.50
N ALA A 122 52.23 -33.15 6.00
CA ALA A 122 51.75 -31.83 6.38
C ALA A 122 51.29 -30.95 5.20
N GLU A 123 51.60 -31.30 3.95
CA GLU A 123 51.17 -30.54 2.76
C GLU A 123 49.91 -31.10 2.09
N LEU A 124 49.55 -32.36 2.39
CA LEU A 124 48.48 -33.09 1.71
C LEU A 124 47.20 -33.18 2.55
N TYR A 125 46.07 -33.32 1.87
CA TYR A 125 44.80 -33.72 2.48
C TYR A 125 44.36 -35.09 1.94
N THR A 126 43.61 -35.83 2.75
CA THR A 126 43.01 -37.10 2.32
C THR A 126 41.85 -36.86 1.35
N ALA A 127 41.45 -37.93 0.64
CA ALA A 127 40.33 -37.88 -0.30
C ALA A 127 39.00 -37.46 0.35
N GLU A 128 38.84 -37.65 1.67
CA GLU A 128 37.65 -37.24 2.43
C GLU A 128 37.40 -35.72 2.35
N HIS A 129 38.46 -34.92 2.29
CA HIS A 129 38.36 -33.46 2.22
C HIS A 129 38.61 -32.90 0.81
N GLN A 130 38.62 -33.76 -0.21
CA GLN A 130 38.92 -33.39 -1.59
C GLN A 130 38.09 -32.19 -2.06
N ASP A 131 36.76 -32.29 -1.99
CA ASP A 131 35.87 -31.25 -2.51
C ASP A 131 36.01 -29.94 -1.74
N ALA A 132 36.46 -29.99 -0.48
CA ALA A 132 36.65 -28.83 0.37
C ALA A 132 37.98 -28.08 0.13
N VAL A 133 38.98 -28.70 -0.52
CA VAL A 133 40.33 -28.10 -0.66
C VAL A 133 41.00 -28.26 -2.02
N CYS A 134 40.41 -29.00 -2.97
CA CYS A 134 41.06 -29.41 -4.22
C CYS A 134 41.53 -28.28 -5.15
N LEU A 135 41.00 -27.05 -5.00
CA LEU A 135 41.44 -25.89 -5.79
C LEU A 135 42.72 -25.28 -5.19
N LEU A 136 42.94 -25.46 -3.88
CA LEU A 136 43.97 -24.74 -3.12
C LEU A 136 45.06 -25.65 -2.51
N LYS A 137 44.77 -26.92 -2.26
CA LYS A 137 45.69 -27.89 -1.65
C LYS A 137 45.75 -29.20 -2.43
N PRO A 138 46.94 -29.84 -2.51
CA PRO A 138 47.08 -31.15 -3.13
C PRO A 138 46.42 -32.24 -2.27
N ILE A 139 45.82 -33.22 -2.95
CA ILE A 139 45.15 -34.38 -2.34
C ILE A 139 46.09 -35.57 -2.42
N LEU A 140 46.16 -36.37 -1.36
CA LEU A 140 46.95 -37.60 -1.29
C LEU A 140 46.44 -38.63 -2.31
N ASN A 141 47.35 -39.28 -3.03
CA ASN A 141 46.99 -40.36 -3.96
C ASN A 141 47.09 -41.74 -3.29
N GLU A 142 45.97 -42.20 -2.70
CA GLU A 142 45.84 -43.53 -2.06
C GLU A 142 45.56 -44.65 -3.09
N ASN A 143 45.17 -44.33 -4.33
CA ASN A 143 44.77 -45.33 -5.32
C ASN A 143 45.96 -46.18 -5.80
N SER A 144 45.76 -47.50 -5.85
CA SER A 144 46.70 -48.44 -6.48
C SER A 144 45.96 -49.33 -7.48
N PRO A 145 46.06 -49.02 -8.78
CA PRO A 145 46.20 -50.13 -9.74
C PRO A 145 47.13 -49.86 -10.95
N SER A 146 47.63 -48.64 -11.17
CA SER A 146 48.39 -48.29 -12.40
C SER A 146 49.59 -47.36 -12.15
N PHE A 147 50.35 -47.64 -11.09
CA PHE A 147 51.66 -47.06 -10.76
C PHE A 147 51.74 -45.52 -10.70
N LYS A 148 51.38 -44.94 -9.55
CA LYS A 148 51.70 -43.55 -9.10
C LYS A 148 51.13 -43.15 -7.71
N GLY A 149 50.46 -44.06 -6.99
CA GLY A 149 49.94 -43.83 -5.64
C GLY A 149 50.75 -44.56 -4.55
N CYS A 150 50.45 -44.27 -3.29
CA CYS A 150 51.13 -44.88 -2.13
C CYS A 150 50.37 -46.05 -1.48
N GLY A 151 49.32 -46.56 -2.12
CA GLY A 151 48.50 -47.65 -1.59
C GLY A 151 47.54 -47.20 -0.48
N SER A 152 46.70 -48.14 -0.04
CA SER A 152 45.71 -47.90 1.01
C SER A 152 46.38 -47.65 2.35
N ILE A 153 46.02 -46.54 3.02
CA ILE A 153 46.58 -46.17 4.32
C ILE A 153 45.57 -46.46 5.43
N SER A 154 45.98 -47.20 6.47
CA SER A 154 45.13 -47.46 7.63
C SER A 154 44.89 -46.19 8.46
N LEU A 155 43.82 -46.17 9.27
CA LEU A 155 43.52 -45.02 10.12
C LEU A 155 44.64 -44.72 11.13
N ALA A 156 45.30 -45.77 11.65
CA ALA A 156 46.42 -45.62 12.59
C ALA A 156 47.62 -44.93 11.93
N VAL A 157 47.94 -45.28 10.67
CA VAL A 157 49.01 -44.60 9.93
C VAL A 157 48.62 -43.18 9.53
N LYS A 158 47.35 -42.93 9.17
CA LYS A 158 46.86 -41.56 8.90
C LYS A 158 47.01 -40.68 10.14
N ASP A 159 46.70 -41.18 11.33
CA ASP A 159 46.90 -40.47 12.59
C ASP A 159 48.39 -40.21 12.88
N PHE A 160 49.21 -41.25 12.74
CA PHE A 160 50.66 -41.19 12.94
C PHE A 160 51.36 -40.16 12.04
N LEU A 161 50.92 -40.06 10.78
CA LEU A 161 51.42 -39.08 9.79
C LEU A 161 50.73 -37.71 9.88
N GLY A 162 49.80 -37.49 10.82
CA GLY A 162 49.10 -36.22 10.95
C GLY A 162 48.18 -35.87 9.77
N LEU A 163 47.73 -36.89 9.02
CA LEU A 163 46.81 -36.74 7.88
C LEU A 163 45.35 -36.62 8.32
N ILE A 164 45.01 -37.03 9.54
CA ILE A 164 43.67 -36.84 10.13
C ILE A 164 43.56 -35.40 10.62
N ARG A 165 43.24 -34.49 9.70
CA ARG A 165 43.06 -33.07 10.03
C ARG A 165 41.96 -32.46 9.19
N LYS A 166 41.14 -31.63 9.83
CA LYS A 166 40.10 -30.86 9.15
C LYS A 166 40.71 -29.65 8.44
N PRO A 167 40.18 -29.23 7.28
CA PRO A 167 40.51 -27.96 6.66
C PRO A 167 40.27 -26.80 7.63
N THR A 168 41.15 -25.80 7.61
CA THR A 168 40.95 -24.58 8.41
C THR A 168 39.82 -23.75 7.81
N VAL A 169 39.14 -22.96 8.65
CA VAL A 169 38.04 -22.07 8.21
C VAL A 169 38.50 -21.11 7.12
N TYR A 170 39.70 -20.55 7.25
CA TYR A 170 40.28 -19.66 6.23
C TYR A 170 40.49 -20.37 4.89
N LEU A 171 40.92 -21.63 4.90
CA LEU A 171 41.08 -22.43 3.68
C LEU A 171 39.73 -22.68 3.00
N LEU A 172 38.68 -23.00 3.78
CA LEU A 172 37.33 -23.22 3.27
C LEU A 172 36.72 -21.95 2.65
N LEU A 173 36.92 -20.79 3.31
CA LEU A 173 36.47 -19.50 2.79
C LEU A 173 37.16 -19.14 1.47
N ASN A 174 38.47 -19.38 1.37
CA ASN A 174 39.20 -19.14 0.13
C ASN A 174 38.80 -20.12 -0.97
N GLN A 175 38.57 -21.40 -0.66
CA GLN A 175 38.09 -22.39 -1.63
C GLN A 175 36.73 -21.95 -2.19
N LEU A 176 35.83 -21.48 -1.31
CA LEU A 176 34.51 -21.00 -1.69
C LEU A 176 34.57 -19.72 -2.56
N LYS A 177 35.48 -18.79 -2.24
CA LYS A 177 35.75 -17.62 -3.07
C LYS A 177 36.41 -17.96 -4.41
N GLU A 178 37.17 -19.06 -4.47
CA GLU A 178 37.82 -19.50 -5.72
C GLU A 178 36.82 -20.16 -6.65
N VAL A 179 35.96 -21.05 -6.12
CA VAL A 179 34.91 -21.70 -6.93
C VAL A 179 33.89 -20.68 -7.44
N SER A 180 33.58 -19.63 -6.66
CA SER A 180 32.62 -18.60 -7.07
C SER A 180 33.10 -17.69 -8.20
N LYS A 181 34.37 -17.76 -8.60
CA LYS A 181 34.88 -17.08 -9.80
C LYS A 181 34.44 -17.77 -11.11
N TYR A 182 34.08 -19.04 -11.03
CA TYR A 182 33.66 -19.84 -12.19
C TYR A 182 32.13 -19.76 -12.32
N CYS A 183 31.65 -18.64 -12.88
CA CYS A 183 30.22 -18.37 -13.05
C CYS A 183 29.61 -18.93 -14.35
N ASP A 184 30.43 -19.34 -15.31
CA ASP A 184 29.96 -19.86 -16.60
C ASP A 184 29.72 -21.37 -16.50
N ASP A 185 28.50 -21.82 -16.79
CA ASP A 185 28.05 -23.22 -16.82
C ASP A 185 28.43 -24.03 -15.57
N ILE A 186 27.70 -23.79 -14.48
CA ILE A 186 27.89 -24.49 -13.20
C ILE A 186 27.72 -25.99 -13.37
N THR A 187 28.80 -26.74 -13.14
CA THR A 187 28.81 -28.21 -13.21
C THR A 187 28.56 -28.83 -11.84
N LEU A 188 28.30 -30.13 -11.82
CA LEU A 188 28.17 -30.92 -10.58
C LEU A 188 29.42 -30.79 -9.67
N TYR A 189 30.60 -30.52 -10.24
CA TYR A 189 31.82 -30.29 -9.44
C TYR A 189 31.74 -29.02 -8.60
N GLN A 190 31.29 -27.89 -9.18
CA GLN A 190 31.06 -26.66 -8.42
C GLN A 190 30.03 -26.87 -7.32
N GLU A 191 28.92 -27.58 -7.61
CA GLU A 191 27.89 -27.88 -6.62
C GLU A 191 28.44 -28.68 -5.44
N ASN A 192 29.22 -29.74 -5.72
CA ASN A 192 29.82 -30.60 -4.70
C ASN A 192 30.83 -29.83 -3.84
N ILE A 193 31.74 -29.07 -4.47
CA ILE A 193 32.71 -28.22 -3.76
C ILE A 193 31.98 -27.22 -2.87
N THR A 194 30.99 -26.52 -3.40
CA THR A 194 30.21 -25.51 -2.69
C THR A 194 29.48 -26.14 -1.49
N SER A 195 28.83 -27.28 -1.70
CA SER A 195 28.11 -28.00 -0.64
C SER A 195 29.06 -28.53 0.45
N ALA A 196 30.25 -29.01 0.07
CA ALA A 196 31.28 -29.46 1.02
C ALA A 196 31.82 -28.29 1.85
N CYS A 197 32.04 -27.13 1.23
CA CYS A 197 32.40 -25.90 1.93
C CYS A 197 31.30 -25.44 2.88
N TYR A 198 30.04 -25.39 2.45
CA TYR A 198 28.92 -25.00 3.31
C TYR A 198 28.76 -25.89 4.52
N LYS A 199 28.80 -27.22 4.32
CA LYS A 199 28.73 -28.19 5.42
C LYS A 199 29.86 -27.97 6.43
N SER A 200 31.10 -27.87 5.95
CA SER A 200 32.27 -27.72 6.82
C SER A 200 32.27 -26.38 7.57
N LEU A 201 31.86 -25.29 6.91
CA LEU A 201 31.74 -23.96 7.52
C LEU A 201 30.59 -23.92 8.53
N HIS A 202 29.46 -24.53 8.22
CA HIS A 202 28.32 -24.65 9.13
C HIS A 202 28.70 -25.42 10.40
N ASP A 203 29.32 -26.60 10.24
CA ASP A 203 29.80 -27.40 11.37
C ASP A 203 30.83 -26.64 12.23
N ALA A 204 31.77 -25.92 11.62
CA ALA A 204 32.76 -25.11 12.34
C ALA A 204 32.14 -23.92 13.07
N MET A 205 31.12 -23.30 12.47
CA MET A 205 30.38 -22.18 13.06
C MET A 205 29.62 -22.60 14.32
N LEU A 206 29.01 -23.79 14.32
CA LEU A 206 28.26 -24.32 15.46
C LEU A 206 29.14 -24.64 16.69
N GLN A 207 30.45 -24.82 16.50
CA GLN A 207 31.36 -25.21 17.58
C GLN A 207 31.98 -24.02 18.31
N ASN A 208 32.07 -22.84 17.69
CA ASN A 208 32.82 -21.71 18.26
C ASN A 208 32.30 -20.35 17.74
N ASP A 209 31.82 -19.50 18.66
CA ASP A 209 31.31 -18.16 18.35
C ASP A 209 32.37 -17.21 17.74
N ALA A 210 33.63 -17.32 18.14
CA ALA A 210 34.70 -16.53 17.52
C ALA A 210 34.91 -16.95 16.05
N THR A 211 34.77 -18.25 15.77
CA THR A 211 34.82 -18.77 14.39
C THR A 211 33.61 -18.30 13.58
N LYS A 212 32.42 -18.32 14.19
CA LYS A 212 31.19 -17.77 13.59
C LYS A 212 31.37 -16.30 13.19
N ALA A 213 31.94 -15.47 14.06
CA ALA A 213 32.19 -14.06 13.76
C ALA A 213 33.11 -13.86 12.53
N VAL A 214 34.16 -14.69 12.40
CA VAL A 214 35.08 -14.65 11.24
C VAL A 214 34.35 -15.06 9.96
N ILE A 215 33.59 -16.16 9.99
CA ILE A 215 32.83 -16.66 8.83
C ILE A 215 31.82 -15.61 8.35
N VAL A 216 31.05 -15.04 9.28
CA VAL A 216 30.06 -14.01 8.96
C VAL A 216 30.72 -12.78 8.33
N THR A 217 31.82 -12.30 8.91
CA THR A 217 32.52 -11.11 8.42
C THR A 217 33.03 -11.28 6.99
N GLU A 218 33.61 -12.45 6.69
CA GLU A 218 34.18 -12.75 5.37
C GLU A 218 33.14 -13.02 4.28
N LEU A 219 31.98 -13.56 4.65
CA LEU A 219 30.94 -13.95 3.70
C LEU A 219 29.87 -12.88 3.44
N LYS A 220 29.67 -11.95 4.37
CA LYS A 220 28.57 -10.97 4.31
C LYS A 220 28.56 -10.10 3.04
N ASN A 221 29.73 -9.81 2.48
CA ASN A 221 29.88 -8.98 1.27
C ASN A 221 30.45 -9.77 0.08
N SER A 222 30.31 -11.10 0.09
CA SER A 222 30.84 -11.97 -0.96
C SER A 222 29.71 -12.60 -1.74
N SER A 223 29.82 -12.64 -3.07
CA SER A 223 28.90 -13.43 -3.90
C SER A 223 29.30 -14.89 -3.83
N PHE A 224 28.72 -15.62 -2.87
CA PHE A 224 29.09 -16.99 -2.56
C PHE A 224 27.89 -17.94 -2.54
N ILE A 225 26.66 -17.44 -2.54
CA ILE A 225 25.46 -18.26 -2.46
C ILE A 225 25.15 -18.77 -3.86
N LEU A 226 25.25 -20.08 -4.05
CA LEU A 226 24.90 -20.72 -5.31
C LEU A 226 23.38 -20.77 -5.47
N VAL A 227 22.85 -20.08 -6.47
CA VAL A 227 21.43 -20.14 -6.85
C VAL A 227 21.30 -20.36 -8.34
N GLU A 228 20.55 -21.40 -8.73
CA GLU A 228 20.46 -21.86 -10.12
C GLU A 228 21.87 -22.04 -10.70
N ASN A 229 22.27 -21.20 -11.66
CA ASN A 229 23.56 -21.25 -12.33
C ASN A 229 24.45 -20.03 -12.03
N THR A 230 24.27 -19.35 -10.89
CA THR A 230 25.10 -18.19 -10.54
C THR A 230 25.39 -18.12 -9.03
N TYR A 231 26.50 -17.47 -8.68
CA TYR A 231 26.81 -17.07 -7.32
C TYR A 231 26.28 -15.67 -7.05
N VAL A 232 25.52 -15.50 -5.97
CA VAL A 232 24.88 -14.22 -5.60
C VAL A 232 25.22 -13.81 -4.17
N ASP A 233 25.10 -12.51 -3.94
CA ASP A 233 25.27 -11.87 -2.63
C ASP A 233 24.11 -12.21 -1.68
N PRO A 234 24.35 -12.36 -0.36
CA PRO A 234 23.31 -12.64 0.63
C PRO A 234 22.13 -11.66 0.61
N THR A 235 22.34 -10.40 0.25
CA THR A 235 21.29 -9.38 0.19
C THR A 235 20.27 -9.63 -0.92
N LYS A 236 20.62 -10.41 -1.95
CA LYS A 236 19.74 -10.79 -3.07
C LYS A 236 18.98 -12.08 -2.83
N VAL A 237 19.18 -12.76 -1.70
CA VAL A 237 18.58 -14.05 -1.41
C VAL A 237 17.63 -13.95 -0.22
N SER A 238 16.51 -14.69 -0.28
CA SER A 238 15.63 -14.84 0.87
C SER A 238 15.19 -16.28 1.10
N PHE A 239 14.85 -16.63 2.35
CA PHE A 239 14.33 -17.95 2.67
C PHE A 239 12.96 -18.20 2.03
N HIS A 240 12.08 -17.20 2.02
CA HIS A 240 10.73 -17.30 1.47
C HIS A 240 10.52 -16.25 0.39
N LEU A 241 10.49 -16.72 -0.86
CA LEU A 241 10.04 -15.96 -2.02
C LEU A 241 9.16 -16.88 -2.87
N ASN A 242 7.93 -16.46 -3.12
CA ASN A 242 6.90 -17.32 -3.71
C ASN A 242 6.82 -17.23 -5.25
N PHE A 243 7.68 -16.42 -5.87
CA PHE A 243 7.66 -16.15 -7.30
C PHE A 243 9.06 -15.90 -7.85
N GLU A 244 9.22 -16.05 -9.16
CA GLU A 244 10.50 -15.84 -9.84
C GLU A 244 10.77 -14.36 -10.13
N ALA A 245 11.90 -13.89 -9.63
CA ALA A 245 12.36 -12.51 -9.79
C ALA A 245 13.86 -12.38 -10.14
N ALA A 246 14.42 -13.43 -10.73
CA ALA A 246 15.74 -13.39 -11.36
C ALA A 246 15.77 -12.33 -12.49
N PRO A 247 16.90 -11.64 -12.72
CA PRO A 247 18.19 -11.82 -12.05
C PRO A 247 18.40 -10.97 -10.78
N TYR A 248 17.37 -10.28 -10.30
CA TYR A 248 17.50 -9.25 -9.26
C TYR A 248 17.50 -9.82 -7.84
N ILE A 249 16.56 -10.72 -7.55
CA ILE A 249 16.41 -11.39 -6.24
C ILE A 249 16.01 -12.84 -6.45
N TYR A 250 16.37 -13.70 -5.48
CA TYR A 250 16.24 -15.14 -5.59
C TYR A 250 15.71 -15.80 -4.30
N PRO A 251 14.98 -16.92 -4.43
CA PRO A 251 14.71 -17.81 -3.30
C PRO A 251 15.98 -18.62 -2.96
N LEU A 252 16.22 -18.87 -1.67
CA LEU A 252 17.26 -19.80 -1.23
C LEU A 252 16.88 -21.23 -1.64
N PRO A 253 17.75 -21.98 -2.36
CA PRO A 253 17.46 -23.35 -2.76
C PRO A 253 17.06 -24.24 -1.58
N ASN A 254 16.03 -25.07 -1.76
CA ASN A 254 15.48 -25.93 -0.70
C ASN A 254 16.55 -26.88 -0.08
N LYS A 255 17.52 -27.32 -0.88
CA LYS A 255 18.66 -28.15 -0.42
C LYS A 255 19.52 -27.46 0.65
N TYR A 256 19.59 -26.13 0.64
CA TYR A 256 20.38 -25.33 1.57
C TYR A 256 19.55 -24.83 2.75
N ARG A 257 18.27 -24.56 2.51
CA ARG A 257 17.31 -24.09 3.51
C ARG A 257 17.24 -24.95 4.76
N ASN A 258 17.24 -26.27 4.59
CA ASN A 258 17.10 -27.21 5.69
C ASN A 258 18.45 -27.61 6.31
N ASN A 259 19.51 -27.68 5.50
CA ASN A 259 20.78 -28.25 5.92
C ASN A 259 21.74 -27.21 6.52
N PHE A 260 21.64 -25.94 6.15
CA PHE A 260 22.62 -24.91 6.52
C PHE A 260 21.96 -23.60 6.98
N ARG A 261 20.76 -23.69 7.58
CA ARG A 261 19.92 -22.54 7.94
C ARG A 261 20.68 -21.47 8.73
N GLU A 262 21.35 -21.86 9.80
CA GLU A 262 22.04 -20.91 10.68
C GLU A 262 23.18 -20.17 9.97
N LEU A 263 23.83 -20.81 8.99
CA LEU A 263 24.91 -20.17 8.21
C LEU A 263 24.32 -19.01 7.40
N PHE A 264 23.24 -19.27 6.67
CA PHE A 264 22.58 -18.27 5.83
C PHE A 264 21.90 -17.16 6.64
N GLU A 265 21.25 -17.48 7.76
CA GLU A 265 20.70 -16.48 8.68
C GLU A 265 21.81 -15.57 9.25
N SER A 266 22.96 -16.14 9.62
CA SER A 266 24.06 -15.38 10.23
C SER A 266 24.77 -14.44 9.26
N VAL A 267 24.88 -14.79 7.97
CA VAL A 267 25.50 -13.92 6.95
C VAL A 267 24.55 -12.82 6.42
N GLY A 268 23.27 -12.84 6.82
CA GLY A 268 22.30 -11.80 6.48
C GLY A 268 21.33 -12.14 5.35
N VAL A 269 21.13 -13.43 5.01
CA VAL A 269 20.04 -13.85 4.12
C VAL A 269 18.70 -13.54 4.79
N LYS A 270 17.84 -12.78 4.10
CA LYS A 270 16.58 -12.32 4.67
C LYS A 270 15.57 -13.45 4.80
N LEU A 271 14.71 -13.43 5.82
CA LEU A 271 13.62 -14.41 5.93
C LEU A 271 12.61 -14.25 4.79
N THR A 272 12.23 -13.01 4.51
CA THR A 272 11.34 -12.52 3.44
C THR A 272 11.81 -11.12 3.04
N PHE A 273 11.63 -10.74 1.77
CA PHE A 273 11.89 -9.37 1.33
C PHE A 273 10.84 -8.39 1.84
N THR A 274 11.24 -7.14 2.08
CA THR A 274 10.31 -6.06 2.46
C THR A 274 9.75 -5.34 1.23
N VAL A 275 8.78 -4.44 1.43
CA VAL A 275 8.24 -3.60 0.35
C VAL A 275 9.33 -2.72 -0.26
N GLU A 276 10.23 -2.21 0.58
CA GLU A 276 11.35 -1.37 0.18
C GLU A 276 12.35 -2.15 -0.68
N ASP A 277 12.58 -3.43 -0.39
CA ASP A 277 13.42 -4.30 -1.23
C ASP A 277 12.83 -4.49 -2.63
N PHE A 278 11.52 -4.73 -2.73
CA PHE A 278 10.83 -4.83 -4.01
C PHE A 278 10.83 -3.50 -4.78
N ALA A 279 10.68 -2.38 -4.08
CA ALA A 279 10.77 -1.04 -4.69
C ALA A 279 12.16 -0.80 -5.31
N LEU A 280 13.24 -1.18 -4.61
CA LEU A 280 14.61 -1.11 -5.15
C LEU A 280 14.78 -1.97 -6.41
N VAL A 281 14.15 -3.15 -6.48
CA VAL A 281 14.18 -3.98 -7.69
C VAL A 281 13.51 -3.26 -8.87
N LEU A 282 12.37 -2.61 -8.65
CA LEU A 282 11.68 -1.82 -9.69
C LEU A 282 12.54 -0.63 -10.16
N GLU A 283 13.27 0.02 -9.26
CA GLU A 283 14.23 1.07 -9.61
C GLU A 283 15.41 0.54 -10.44
N LEU A 284 15.95 -0.63 -10.08
CA LEU A 284 17.01 -1.30 -10.83
C LEU A 284 16.54 -1.66 -12.25
N ILE A 285 15.35 -2.23 -12.40
CA ILE A 285 14.76 -2.55 -13.72
C ILE A 285 14.61 -1.29 -14.57
N LYS A 286 14.13 -0.18 -13.97
CA LYS A 286 14.02 1.11 -14.66
C LYS A 286 15.37 1.62 -15.15
N ARG A 287 16.41 1.50 -14.31
CA ARG A 287 17.78 1.93 -14.64
C ARG A 287 18.39 1.06 -15.76
N ASP A 288 18.22 -0.25 -15.67
CA ASP A 288 18.74 -1.20 -16.67
C ASP A 288 18.05 -1.02 -18.03
N SER A 289 16.78 -0.59 -18.02
CA SER A 289 16.03 -0.23 -19.23
C SER A 289 16.41 1.15 -19.79
N GLY A 290 17.34 1.88 -19.16
CA GLY A 290 17.84 3.18 -19.62
C GLY A 290 16.76 4.26 -19.70
N ASN A 291 15.74 4.19 -18.83
CA ASN A 291 14.53 5.04 -18.88
C ASN A 291 13.73 4.94 -20.20
N LYS A 292 13.92 3.86 -20.98
CA LYS A 292 13.10 3.55 -22.18
C LYS A 292 11.91 2.68 -21.79
N GLN A 293 11.08 2.35 -22.77
CA GLN A 293 9.97 1.40 -22.61
C GLN A 293 10.51 0.04 -22.15
N LEU A 294 9.83 -0.55 -21.18
CA LEU A 294 10.13 -1.90 -20.71
C LEU A 294 9.92 -2.91 -21.85
N THR A 295 10.79 -3.90 -21.90
CA THR A 295 10.53 -5.11 -22.68
C THR A 295 9.40 -5.92 -22.02
N GLU A 296 8.73 -6.77 -22.80
CA GLU A 296 7.67 -7.64 -22.27
C GLU A 296 8.16 -8.49 -21.08
N THR A 297 9.39 -9.00 -21.16
CA THR A 297 10.01 -9.76 -20.07
C THR A 297 10.17 -8.97 -18.78
N HIS A 298 10.66 -7.73 -18.85
CA HIS A 298 10.79 -6.86 -17.69
C HIS A 298 9.44 -6.39 -17.16
N PHE A 299 8.46 -6.16 -18.04
CA PHE A 299 7.10 -5.82 -17.64
C PHE A 299 6.44 -6.96 -16.84
N GLN A 300 6.53 -8.20 -17.33
CA GLN A 300 6.01 -9.36 -16.61
C GLN A 300 6.67 -9.54 -15.23
N LEU A 301 7.98 -9.29 -15.15
CA LEU A 301 8.70 -9.29 -13.89
C LEU A 301 8.19 -8.19 -12.93
N CYS A 302 8.04 -6.94 -13.39
CA CYS A 302 7.46 -5.86 -12.60
C CYS A 302 6.06 -6.21 -12.11
N ARG A 303 5.21 -6.78 -12.98
CA ARG A 303 3.85 -7.21 -12.64
C ARG A 303 3.83 -8.23 -11.51
N ARG A 304 4.70 -9.24 -11.55
CA ARG A 304 4.84 -10.23 -10.46
C ARG A 304 5.32 -9.59 -9.16
N ILE A 305 6.34 -8.74 -9.22
CA ILE A 305 6.85 -8.02 -8.03
C ILE A 305 5.74 -7.18 -7.38
N ILE A 306 4.94 -6.47 -8.17
CA ILE A 306 3.86 -5.62 -7.68
C ILE A 306 2.71 -6.47 -7.10
N SER A 307 2.27 -7.49 -7.84
CA SER A 307 1.05 -8.25 -7.53
C SER A 307 1.25 -9.33 -6.47
N GLU A 308 2.43 -9.96 -6.43
CA GLU A 308 2.74 -11.07 -5.54
C GLU A 308 3.65 -10.64 -4.38
N GLY A 309 4.58 -9.73 -4.63
CA GLY A 309 5.50 -9.19 -3.61
C GLY A 309 4.88 -8.04 -2.81
N ILE A 310 4.69 -6.89 -3.46
CA ILE A 310 4.27 -5.64 -2.80
C ILE A 310 2.85 -5.79 -2.24
N TRP A 311 1.89 -6.24 -3.06
CA TRP A 311 0.50 -6.41 -2.64
C TRP A 311 0.36 -7.29 -1.40
N GLY A 312 1.04 -8.44 -1.38
CA GLY A 312 1.01 -9.38 -0.25
C GLY A 312 1.41 -8.75 1.09
N LEU A 313 2.25 -7.70 1.07
CA LEU A 313 2.74 -6.99 2.25
C LEU A 313 1.96 -5.72 2.62
N ILE A 314 1.13 -5.20 1.70
CA ILE A 314 0.34 -3.97 1.92
C ILE A 314 -1.17 -4.22 1.98
N ARG A 315 -1.65 -5.41 1.63
CA ARG A 315 -3.08 -5.74 1.57
C ARG A 315 -3.82 -5.39 2.86
N ASP A 316 -3.23 -5.67 4.02
CA ASP A 316 -3.90 -5.49 5.31
C ASP A 316 -3.60 -4.11 5.97
N LYS A 317 -2.80 -3.25 5.31
CA LYS A 317 -2.47 -1.89 5.79
C LYS A 317 -3.55 -0.87 5.40
N THR A 318 -3.61 0.27 6.08
CA THR A 318 -4.54 1.35 5.72
C THR A 318 -4.06 2.11 4.48
N GLN A 319 -4.98 2.71 3.72
CA GLN A 319 -4.66 3.47 2.50
C GLN A 319 -3.76 4.67 2.79
N GLU A 320 -4.09 5.46 3.82
CA GLU A 320 -3.31 6.65 4.24
C GLU A 320 -1.84 6.32 4.57
N PHE A 321 -1.61 5.19 5.24
CA PHE A 321 -0.26 4.72 5.54
C PHE A 321 0.52 4.37 4.26
N CYS A 322 -0.13 3.66 3.33
CA CYS A 322 0.49 3.24 2.08
C CYS A 322 0.79 4.42 1.16
N GLU A 323 -0.11 5.39 1.04
CA GLU A 323 0.14 6.60 0.23
C GLU A 323 1.31 7.42 0.79
N THR A 324 1.37 7.60 2.12
CA THR A 324 2.43 8.39 2.76
C THR A 324 3.79 7.71 2.69
N LYS A 325 3.85 6.38 2.91
CA LYS A 325 5.12 5.63 2.99
C LYS A 325 5.58 5.07 1.64
N TYR A 326 4.65 4.72 0.77
CA TYR A 326 4.89 3.94 -0.46
C TYR A 326 4.39 4.64 -1.74
N GLY A 327 3.93 5.90 -1.66
CA GLY A 327 3.42 6.64 -2.83
C GLY A 327 4.42 6.88 -3.96
N ASP A 328 5.71 6.74 -3.67
CA ASP A 328 6.82 6.88 -4.63
C ASP A 328 7.18 5.58 -5.34
N ILE A 329 6.57 4.44 -4.98
CA ILE A 329 6.81 3.16 -5.65
C ILE A 329 6.44 3.28 -7.12
N LEU A 330 7.30 2.73 -7.97
CA LEU A 330 7.13 2.78 -9.41
C LEU A 330 6.10 1.75 -9.88
N LEU A 331 5.19 2.18 -10.76
CA LEU A 331 4.25 1.32 -11.47
C LEU A 331 4.39 1.54 -12.98
N PRO A 332 4.15 0.51 -13.81
CA PRO A 332 4.18 0.65 -15.26
C PRO A 332 2.94 1.42 -15.75
N ASP A 333 3.15 2.33 -16.68
CA ASP A 333 2.10 3.03 -17.42
C ASP A 333 1.67 2.26 -18.69
N THR A 334 0.66 2.76 -19.40
CA THR A 334 0.18 2.17 -20.67
C THR A 334 1.22 2.14 -21.78
N ASN A 335 2.30 2.93 -21.66
CA ASN A 335 3.41 2.95 -22.61
C ASN A 335 4.60 2.11 -22.13
N LEU A 336 4.39 1.26 -21.11
CA LEU A 336 5.40 0.42 -20.48
C LEU A 336 6.57 1.21 -19.87
N ALA A 337 6.32 2.42 -19.36
CA ALA A 337 7.29 3.21 -18.61
C ALA A 337 7.03 3.13 -17.10
N LEU A 338 8.09 2.95 -16.30
CA LEU A 338 8.00 2.93 -14.83
C LEU A 338 7.97 4.34 -14.24
N LEU A 339 6.85 4.71 -13.62
CA LEU A 339 6.58 6.02 -13.07
C LEU A 339 6.05 5.93 -11.63
N PRO A 340 6.28 6.94 -10.77
CA PRO A 340 5.76 6.93 -9.41
C PRO A 340 4.24 6.74 -9.40
N ALA A 341 3.72 5.88 -8.53
CA ALA A 341 2.30 5.54 -8.45
C ALA A 341 1.40 6.79 -8.31
N LYS A 342 1.81 7.75 -7.48
CA LYS A 342 1.13 9.06 -7.29
C LYS A 342 1.00 9.91 -8.56
N SER A 343 1.82 9.66 -9.57
CA SER A 343 1.80 10.38 -10.85
C SER A 343 0.91 9.73 -11.91
N LEU A 344 0.37 8.55 -11.62
CA LEU A 344 -0.45 7.77 -12.55
C LEU A 344 -1.93 7.86 -12.19
N CYS A 345 -2.76 7.79 -13.22
CA CYS A 345 -4.18 7.60 -13.07
C CYS A 345 -4.58 6.13 -13.34
N TYR A 346 -5.48 5.59 -12.54
CA TYR A 346 -6.07 4.28 -12.82
C TYR A 346 -7.36 4.46 -13.64
N ASN A 347 -7.49 3.73 -14.75
CA ASN A 347 -8.68 3.79 -15.60
C ASN A 347 -9.82 2.94 -15.02
N ASP A 348 -10.49 3.46 -13.99
CA ASP A 348 -11.65 2.84 -13.34
C ASP A 348 -12.94 2.99 -14.17
N CYS A 349 -13.00 3.97 -15.07
CA CYS A 349 -14.19 4.29 -15.86
C CYS A 349 -13.84 4.44 -17.36
N PRO A 350 -13.99 3.38 -18.17
CA PRO A 350 -13.69 3.41 -19.59
C PRO A 350 -14.48 4.46 -20.39
N TRP A 351 -15.70 4.78 -19.95
CA TRP A 351 -16.60 5.74 -20.63
C TRP A 351 -16.21 7.21 -20.44
N ILE A 352 -15.44 7.54 -19.40
CA ILE A 352 -14.97 8.91 -19.16
C ILE A 352 -13.87 9.25 -20.17
N LYS A 353 -14.04 10.29 -20.97
CA LYS A 353 -13.01 10.75 -21.92
C LYS A 353 -12.28 11.96 -21.35
N VAL A 354 -11.10 11.74 -20.81
CA VAL A 354 -10.21 12.84 -20.39
C VAL A 354 -9.42 13.29 -21.62
N LYS A 355 -9.76 14.48 -22.17
CA LYS A 355 -9.07 15.06 -23.36
C LYS A 355 -7.63 15.51 -23.09
N ASP A 356 -7.14 15.39 -21.86
CA ASP A 356 -5.82 15.86 -21.48
C ASP A 356 -4.80 14.74 -21.70
N THR A 357 -3.97 14.92 -22.73
CA THR A 357 -2.90 14.00 -23.12
C THR A 357 -1.72 13.99 -22.14
N THR A 358 -1.68 14.88 -21.14
CA THR A 358 -0.64 14.89 -20.11
C THR A 358 -0.89 13.85 -19.01
N VAL A 359 -2.12 13.33 -18.89
CA VAL A 359 -2.48 12.32 -17.92
C VAL A 359 -1.94 10.96 -18.35
N LYS A 360 -1.11 10.36 -17.50
CA LYS A 360 -0.53 9.03 -17.72
C LYS A 360 -1.33 7.98 -16.97
N TYR A 361 -1.66 6.89 -17.65
CA TYR A 361 -2.49 5.82 -17.08
C TYR A 361 -1.64 4.65 -16.63
N CYS A 362 -1.94 4.11 -15.45
CA CYS A 362 -1.38 2.84 -15.00
C CYS A 362 -1.80 1.72 -15.97
N HIS A 363 -0.90 0.79 -16.24
CA HIS A 363 -1.16 -0.32 -17.14
C HIS A 363 -2.30 -1.22 -16.63
N ALA A 364 -3.18 -1.68 -17.53
CA ALA A 364 -4.42 -2.39 -17.17
C ALA A 364 -4.19 -3.72 -16.42
N ASP A 365 -3.09 -4.42 -16.73
CA ASP A 365 -2.69 -5.65 -16.05
C ASP A 365 -2.21 -5.47 -14.59
N ILE A 366 -2.03 -4.23 -14.12
CA ILE A 366 -1.75 -3.96 -12.71
C ILE A 366 -3.08 -3.95 -11.94
N PRO A 367 -3.24 -4.78 -10.89
CA PRO A 367 -4.47 -4.81 -10.12
C PRO A 367 -4.83 -3.44 -9.53
N ARG A 368 -6.11 -3.08 -9.64
CA ARG A 368 -6.65 -1.78 -9.17
C ARG A 368 -6.32 -1.53 -7.71
N GLU A 369 -6.53 -2.54 -6.88
CA GLU A 369 -6.39 -2.47 -5.44
C GLU A 369 -4.98 -2.06 -5.04
N VAL A 370 -3.97 -2.57 -5.75
CA VAL A 370 -2.57 -2.23 -5.51
C VAL A 370 -2.27 -0.82 -5.98
N ALA A 371 -2.69 -0.48 -7.21
CA ALA A 371 -2.42 0.83 -7.80
C ALA A 371 -3.01 1.97 -6.96
N VAL A 372 -4.29 1.88 -6.59
CA VAL A 372 -4.97 2.89 -5.77
C VAL A 372 -4.36 2.97 -4.37
N LYS A 373 -4.01 1.83 -3.76
CA LYS A 373 -3.41 1.81 -2.43
C LYS A 373 -2.00 2.39 -2.38
N LEU A 374 -1.29 2.34 -3.50
CA LEU A 374 0.00 3.02 -3.71
C LEU A 374 -0.17 4.49 -4.15
N GLY A 375 -1.41 5.02 -4.23
CA GLY A 375 -1.68 6.42 -4.51
C GLY A 375 -1.98 6.77 -5.97
N ALA A 376 -2.22 5.79 -6.85
CA ALA A 376 -2.72 6.09 -8.19
C ALA A 376 -4.12 6.69 -8.13
N ILE A 377 -4.33 7.81 -8.83
CA ILE A 377 -5.57 8.60 -8.76
C ILE A 377 -6.61 7.97 -9.69
N PRO A 378 -7.82 7.60 -9.23
CA PRO A 378 -8.84 7.06 -10.13
C PRO A 378 -9.28 8.11 -11.17
N LYS A 379 -9.54 7.68 -12.40
CA LYS A 379 -9.84 8.56 -13.55
C LYS A 379 -11.07 9.44 -13.33
N ARG A 380 -12.09 8.95 -12.62
CA ARG A 380 -13.27 9.76 -12.22
C ARG A 380 -12.90 10.99 -11.39
N HIS A 381 -11.94 10.84 -10.47
CA HIS A 381 -11.47 11.94 -9.63
C HIS A 381 -10.74 13.01 -10.43
N LYS A 382 -9.90 12.59 -11.40
CA LYS A 382 -9.18 13.52 -12.29
C LYS A 382 -10.11 14.29 -13.22
N ALA A 383 -11.22 13.69 -13.66
CA ALA A 383 -12.22 14.38 -14.47
C ALA A 383 -12.94 15.50 -13.68
N LEU A 384 -13.22 15.26 -12.39
CA LEU A 384 -13.90 16.22 -11.51
C LEU A 384 -13.05 17.45 -11.16
N GLU A 385 -11.72 17.34 -11.13
CA GLU A 385 -10.81 18.47 -10.88
C GLU A 385 -11.01 19.64 -11.88
N ARG A 386 -11.47 19.36 -13.10
CA ARG A 386 -11.72 20.40 -14.11
C ARG A 386 -12.91 21.31 -13.78
N TYR A 387 -13.88 20.79 -13.02
CA TYR A 387 -15.15 21.46 -12.73
C TYR A 387 -15.21 22.02 -11.29
N ALA A 388 -14.17 21.79 -10.49
CA ALA A 388 -14.08 22.25 -9.11
C ALA A 388 -12.66 22.72 -8.76
N SER A 389 -12.51 24.03 -8.53
CA SER A 389 -11.22 24.69 -8.25
C SER A 389 -10.52 24.26 -6.95
N ASN A 390 -11.23 23.56 -6.06
CA ASN A 390 -10.78 23.25 -4.69
C ASN A 390 -10.61 21.74 -4.44
N VAL A 391 -10.53 20.93 -5.50
CA VAL A 391 -10.24 19.49 -5.37
C VAL A 391 -8.72 19.33 -5.18
N HIS A 392 -8.29 19.14 -3.94
CA HIS A 392 -6.91 18.85 -3.60
C HIS A 392 -6.87 17.52 -2.84
N PHE A 393 -6.40 16.46 -3.50
CA PHE A 393 -6.30 15.11 -2.92
C PHE A 393 -5.12 14.93 -1.96
N THR A 394 -4.26 15.94 -1.81
CA THR A 394 -3.07 15.89 -0.96
C THR A 394 -3.07 17.05 0.03
N THR A 395 -3.39 16.79 1.30
CA THR A 395 -3.16 17.74 2.40
C THR A 395 -1.72 17.61 2.87
N LEU A 396 -0.82 18.44 2.33
CA LEU A 396 0.54 18.60 2.84
C LEU A 396 0.52 19.52 4.07
N GLY A 397 0.55 18.92 5.27
CA GLY A 397 0.78 19.63 6.53
C GLY A 397 0.00 19.05 7.71
N THR A 398 0.62 19.07 8.89
CA THR A 398 -0.02 18.72 10.17
C THR A 398 -0.75 19.95 10.70
N GLU A 399 -2.08 19.86 10.84
CA GLU A 399 -2.89 20.95 11.36
C GLU A 399 -2.70 21.12 12.89
N PHE A 400 -2.54 22.35 13.37
CA PHE A 400 -2.39 22.67 14.81
C PHE A 400 -3.35 23.79 15.23
N GLY A 401 -4.08 23.60 16.32
CA GLY A 401 -5.05 24.56 16.87
C GLY A 401 -6.34 23.90 17.37
N GLN A 402 -7.14 24.65 18.14
CA GLN A 402 -8.47 24.19 18.57
C GLN A 402 -9.47 24.31 17.41
N LYS A 403 -10.18 23.23 17.08
CA LYS A 403 -11.22 23.19 16.05
C LYS A 403 -12.49 22.57 16.61
N GLU A 404 -13.64 23.18 16.35
CA GLU A 404 -14.95 22.57 16.61
C GLU A 404 -15.36 21.74 15.39
N LYS A 405 -15.77 20.49 15.61
CA LYS A 405 -16.31 19.65 14.52
C LYS A 405 -17.65 20.22 14.04
N LEU A 406 -17.80 20.42 12.73
CA LEU A 406 -19.04 20.92 12.13
C LEU A 406 -20.25 20.04 12.46
N THR A 407 -20.07 18.73 12.49
CA THR A 407 -21.09 17.73 12.86
C THR A 407 -21.64 17.97 14.26
N SER A 408 -20.77 18.20 15.25
CA SER A 408 -21.15 18.52 16.64
C SER A 408 -21.96 19.82 16.73
N ARG A 409 -21.56 20.83 15.96
CA ARG A 409 -22.26 22.12 15.92
C ARG A 409 -23.67 21.97 15.33
N ILE A 410 -23.80 21.26 14.21
CA ILE A 410 -25.11 20.98 13.58
C ILE A 410 -26.00 20.19 14.55
N LYS A 411 -25.46 19.16 15.22
CA LYS A 411 -26.19 18.39 16.23
C LYS A 411 -26.70 19.26 17.38
N SER A 412 -25.90 20.21 17.85
CA SER A 412 -26.33 21.16 18.87
C SER A 412 -27.47 22.07 18.39
N ILE A 413 -27.45 22.48 17.11
CA ILE A 413 -28.54 23.25 16.50
C ILE A 413 -29.82 22.39 16.44
N LEU A 414 -29.73 21.14 15.98
CA LEU A 414 -30.89 20.25 15.90
C LEU A 414 -31.52 20.00 17.28
N ASN A 415 -30.72 19.88 18.34
CA ASN A 415 -31.23 19.72 19.71
C ASN A 415 -31.95 20.98 20.23
N ALA A 416 -31.50 22.18 19.82
CA ALA A 416 -32.16 23.44 20.17
C ALA A 416 -33.44 23.70 19.34
N TYR A 417 -33.56 23.06 18.18
CA TYR A 417 -34.70 23.14 17.26
C TYR A 417 -35.34 21.75 17.03
N PRO A 418 -35.98 21.17 18.06
CA PRO A 418 -36.50 19.80 18.00
C PRO A 418 -37.75 19.64 17.13
N SER A 419 -38.34 20.73 16.62
CA SER A 419 -39.58 20.67 15.84
C SER A 419 -39.30 20.45 14.36
N GLU A 420 -39.56 19.23 13.90
CA GLU A 420 -39.65 18.85 12.49
C GLU A 420 -40.60 19.77 11.68
N LYS A 421 -41.61 20.36 12.33
CA LYS A 421 -42.61 21.24 11.70
C LYS A 421 -42.02 22.54 11.16
N GLU A 422 -40.88 22.98 11.71
CA GLU A 422 -40.26 24.24 11.31
C GLU A 422 -39.40 24.06 10.05
N MET A 423 -38.96 22.85 9.72
CA MET A 423 -38.07 22.61 8.57
C MET A 423 -38.68 23.04 7.23
N LEU A 424 -39.93 22.63 6.95
CA LEU A 424 -40.60 23.01 5.71
C LEU A 424 -40.92 24.52 5.66
N LYS A 425 -41.22 25.13 6.81
CA LYS A 425 -41.46 26.57 6.93
C LYS A 425 -40.18 27.37 6.66
N GLU A 426 -39.02 26.89 7.13
CA GLU A 426 -37.72 27.49 6.84
C GLU A 426 -37.38 27.42 5.34
N LEU A 427 -37.63 26.28 4.68
CA LEU A 427 -37.44 26.15 3.23
C LEU A 427 -38.39 27.06 2.44
N LEU A 428 -39.64 27.17 2.87
CA LEU A 428 -40.65 28.07 2.31
C LEU A 428 -40.23 29.54 2.46
N GLN A 429 -39.74 29.94 3.63
CA GLN A 429 -39.20 31.28 3.88
C GLN A 429 -37.96 31.56 3.04
N ASN A 430 -37.05 30.59 2.88
CA ASN A 430 -35.87 30.75 2.02
C ASN A 430 -36.26 31.00 0.57
N ALA A 431 -37.30 30.32 0.07
CA ALA A 431 -37.83 30.57 -1.27
C ALA A 431 -38.51 31.94 -1.39
N ASP A 432 -39.30 32.37 -0.39
CA ASP A 432 -39.92 33.71 -0.36
C ASP A 432 -38.86 34.82 -0.32
N ASP A 433 -37.81 34.66 0.49
CA ASP A 433 -36.65 35.58 0.58
C ASP A 433 -35.88 35.68 -0.76
N ALA A 434 -35.83 34.57 -1.52
CA ALA A 434 -35.31 34.53 -2.88
C ALA A 434 -36.28 35.12 -3.92
N LYS A 435 -37.46 35.58 -3.48
CA LYS A 435 -38.55 36.12 -4.30
C LYS A 435 -39.19 35.10 -5.24
N ALA A 436 -39.19 33.83 -4.84
CA ALA A 436 -39.91 32.79 -5.56
C ALA A 436 -41.42 33.02 -5.46
N THR A 437 -42.12 32.77 -6.56
CA THR A 437 -43.60 32.82 -6.61
C THR A 437 -44.20 31.41 -6.51
N GLU A 438 -43.41 30.38 -6.84
CA GLU A 438 -43.87 29.00 -6.76
C GLU A 438 -42.81 28.12 -6.07
N ILE A 439 -43.27 27.27 -5.15
CA ILE A 439 -42.48 26.22 -4.51
C ILE A 439 -43.21 24.89 -4.63
N CYS A 440 -42.46 23.82 -4.88
CA CYS A 440 -42.98 22.46 -4.96
C CYS A 440 -42.14 21.49 -4.13
N PHE A 441 -42.79 20.82 -3.19
CA PHE A 441 -42.20 19.75 -2.39
C PHE A 441 -42.53 18.42 -3.06
N VAL A 442 -41.53 17.67 -3.46
CA VAL A 442 -41.66 16.41 -4.20
C VAL A 442 -41.06 15.29 -3.38
N PHE A 443 -41.85 14.32 -2.98
CA PHE A 443 -41.32 13.07 -2.42
C PHE A 443 -40.98 12.10 -3.57
N ASP A 444 -39.70 11.71 -3.68
CA ASP A 444 -39.23 10.71 -4.62
C ASP A 444 -38.82 9.43 -3.87
N PRO A 445 -39.65 8.37 -3.83
CA PRO A 445 -39.36 7.11 -3.15
C PRO A 445 -38.49 6.13 -3.96
N ARG A 446 -38.01 6.54 -5.15
CA ARG A 446 -37.27 5.65 -6.05
C ARG A 446 -35.80 5.50 -5.64
N TYR A 447 -35.21 4.39 -6.11
CA TYR A 447 -33.77 4.18 -6.10
C TYR A 447 -33.25 4.35 -7.52
N HIS A 448 -32.19 5.13 -7.67
CA HIS A 448 -31.60 5.48 -8.96
C HIS A 448 -30.34 4.63 -9.24
N PRO A 449 -29.94 4.48 -10.52
CA PRO A 449 -28.72 3.77 -10.90
C PRO A 449 -27.45 4.34 -10.25
N VAL A 450 -26.42 3.52 -10.12
CA VAL A 450 -25.15 3.85 -9.44
C VAL A 450 -23.93 3.76 -10.37
N ASP A 451 -24.15 3.69 -11.68
CA ASP A 451 -23.08 3.43 -12.66
C ASP A 451 -22.29 4.71 -13.00
N ARG A 452 -23.00 5.83 -13.16
CA ARG A 452 -22.47 7.15 -13.58
C ARG A 452 -22.55 8.15 -12.44
N ILE A 453 -21.95 7.80 -11.30
CA ILE A 453 -21.87 8.62 -10.09
C ILE A 453 -20.47 9.22 -9.87
N PHE A 454 -20.36 10.18 -8.97
CA PHE A 454 -19.08 10.85 -8.71
C PHE A 454 -18.01 9.94 -8.09
N ASP A 455 -18.41 9.11 -7.14
CA ASP A 455 -17.58 8.14 -6.44
C ASP A 455 -18.47 7.00 -5.89
N GLU A 456 -17.90 5.82 -5.64
CA GLU A 456 -18.63 4.69 -5.01
C GLU A 456 -19.27 5.08 -3.67
N LYS A 457 -18.65 6.00 -2.93
CA LYS A 457 -19.21 6.54 -1.68
C LYS A 457 -20.51 7.32 -1.90
N TRP A 458 -20.81 7.79 -3.12
CA TRP A 458 -22.06 8.50 -3.46
C TRP A 458 -23.28 7.56 -3.53
N ALA A 459 -23.08 6.26 -3.72
CA ALA A 459 -24.17 5.30 -3.95
C ALA A 459 -25.32 5.36 -2.92
N PRO A 460 -25.10 5.56 -1.61
CA PRO A 460 -26.19 5.70 -0.63
C PRO A 460 -27.10 6.91 -0.88
N LEU A 461 -26.65 7.95 -1.58
CA LEU A 461 -27.42 9.17 -1.88
C LEU A 461 -28.34 9.03 -3.10
N GLN A 462 -28.24 7.92 -3.85
CA GLN A 462 -29.11 7.57 -4.98
C GLN A 462 -30.49 7.02 -4.55
N GLY A 463 -30.76 6.94 -3.24
CA GLY A 463 -32.03 6.43 -2.71
C GLY A 463 -33.17 7.45 -2.64
N PRO A 464 -34.23 7.12 -1.86
CA PRO A 464 -35.37 8.00 -1.63
C PRO A 464 -34.97 9.39 -1.13
N ALA A 465 -35.67 10.43 -1.57
CA ALA A 465 -35.35 11.81 -1.22
C ALA A 465 -36.59 12.71 -1.16
N LEU A 466 -36.51 13.76 -0.33
CA LEU A 466 -37.38 14.92 -0.45
C LEU A 466 -36.69 15.94 -1.37
N CYS A 467 -37.29 16.22 -2.52
CA CYS A 467 -36.82 17.25 -3.44
C CYS A 467 -37.66 18.52 -3.27
N VAL A 468 -37.04 19.70 -3.33
CA VAL A 468 -37.75 20.98 -3.16
C VAL A 468 -37.37 21.92 -4.30
N TYR A 469 -38.33 22.14 -5.18
CA TYR A 469 -38.23 23.05 -6.31
C TYR A 469 -38.70 24.45 -5.92
N ASN A 470 -37.97 25.46 -6.36
CA ASN A 470 -38.47 26.84 -6.42
C ASN A 470 -38.04 27.51 -7.73
N ASN A 471 -38.87 28.44 -8.20
CA ASN A 471 -38.71 29.07 -9.51
C ASN A 471 -37.75 30.27 -9.53
N GLN A 472 -36.78 30.33 -8.60
CA GLN A 472 -35.72 31.35 -8.60
C GLN A 472 -34.34 30.69 -8.52
N PRO A 473 -33.35 31.22 -9.25
CA PRO A 473 -31.98 30.75 -9.14
C PRO A 473 -31.27 31.35 -7.91
N PHE A 474 -30.25 30.67 -7.42
CA PHE A 474 -29.37 31.21 -6.38
C PHE A 474 -28.49 32.32 -6.96
N THR A 475 -28.38 33.45 -6.25
CA THR A 475 -27.34 34.45 -6.54
C THR A 475 -26.04 34.09 -5.84
N GLU A 476 -24.91 34.67 -6.26
CA GLU A 476 -23.62 34.48 -5.58
C GLU A 476 -23.67 34.90 -4.09
N ASP A 477 -24.51 35.87 -3.75
CA ASP A 477 -24.76 36.26 -2.34
C ASP A 477 -25.51 35.18 -1.57
N ASP A 478 -26.46 34.50 -2.20
CA ASP A 478 -27.19 33.40 -1.60
C ASP A 478 -26.28 32.17 -1.41
N ILE A 479 -25.40 31.88 -2.36
CA ILE A 479 -24.39 30.80 -2.27
C ILE A 479 -23.42 31.08 -1.10
N ARG A 480 -22.90 32.31 -1.00
CA ARG A 480 -22.05 32.69 0.14
C ARG A 480 -22.82 32.66 1.46
N GLY A 481 -24.12 33.00 1.43
CA GLY A 481 -24.98 32.99 2.61
C GLY A 481 -25.24 31.61 3.17
N ILE A 482 -25.60 30.66 2.32
CA ILE A 482 -25.98 29.30 2.74
C ILE A 482 -24.79 28.49 3.28
N GLN A 483 -23.55 28.86 2.93
CA GLN A 483 -22.33 28.21 3.42
C GLN A 483 -21.93 28.60 4.86
N ASN A 484 -22.35 29.77 5.33
CA ASN A 484 -21.90 30.32 6.61
C ASN A 484 -22.81 29.90 7.77
N LEU A 485 -22.36 28.90 8.53
CA LEU A 485 -23.11 28.39 9.69
C LEU A 485 -22.98 29.35 10.89
N GLY A 486 -24.10 29.90 11.36
CA GLY A 486 -24.15 30.72 12.60
C GLY A 486 -23.71 32.18 12.45
N ARG A 487 -23.21 32.59 11.27
CA ARG A 487 -23.04 33.99 10.89
C ARG A 487 -23.94 34.24 9.69
N GLY A 488 -25.18 34.67 9.95
CA GLY A 488 -26.06 35.05 8.85
C GLY A 488 -25.40 36.17 8.03
N THR A 489 -25.20 35.96 6.73
CA THR A 489 -24.89 37.06 5.79
C THR A 489 -25.97 38.16 5.80
N LYS A 490 -27.11 37.86 6.42
CA LYS A 490 -28.28 38.72 6.65
C LYS A 490 -28.07 39.79 7.75
N GLU A 491 -26.93 39.82 8.47
CA GLU A 491 -26.59 40.96 9.36
C GLU A 491 -26.53 42.31 8.62
N ALA A 492 -26.17 42.28 7.33
CA ALA A 492 -26.07 43.47 6.47
C ALA A 492 -27.36 43.81 5.73
N ASN A 493 -28.31 42.86 5.59
CA ASN A 493 -29.53 43.05 4.79
C ASN A 493 -30.77 42.68 5.62
N PRO A 494 -31.40 43.65 6.31
CA PRO A 494 -32.49 43.41 7.25
C PRO A 494 -33.81 42.97 6.61
N CYS A 495 -33.83 42.85 5.28
CA CYS A 495 -35.01 42.49 4.48
C CYS A 495 -35.24 40.97 4.37
N LYS A 496 -34.22 40.16 4.69
CA LYS A 496 -34.29 38.68 4.62
C LYS A 496 -34.47 38.10 6.02
N THR A 497 -35.34 37.10 6.15
CA THR A 497 -35.69 36.49 7.44
C THR A 497 -34.60 35.50 7.89
N GLY A 498 -34.26 35.41 9.18
CA GLY A 498 -33.26 34.46 9.70
C GLY A 498 -31.89 35.07 10.05
N GLN A 499 -31.87 35.94 11.07
CA GLN A 499 -30.69 36.68 11.56
C GLN A 499 -29.49 35.80 11.95
N TYR A 500 -29.72 34.53 12.28
CA TYR A 500 -28.68 33.61 12.75
C TYR A 500 -28.13 32.64 11.69
N GLY A 501 -28.72 32.60 10.48
CA GLY A 501 -28.25 31.69 9.42
C GLY A 501 -28.31 30.20 9.79
N ILE A 502 -29.24 29.82 10.67
CA ILE A 502 -29.36 28.46 11.22
C ILE A 502 -30.52 27.65 10.65
N GLY A 503 -31.51 28.30 10.01
CA GLY A 503 -32.77 27.68 9.58
C GLY A 503 -32.60 26.55 8.56
N PHE A 504 -31.68 26.71 7.61
CA PHE A 504 -31.36 25.65 6.63
C PHE A 504 -30.86 24.37 7.29
N ASN A 505 -30.17 24.44 8.45
CA ASN A 505 -29.65 23.26 9.12
C ASN A 505 -30.75 22.32 9.66
N SER A 506 -32.01 22.75 9.70
CA SER A 506 -33.14 21.89 10.06
C SER A 506 -33.33 20.71 9.09
N VAL A 507 -32.85 20.80 7.84
CA VAL A 507 -32.92 19.69 6.87
C VAL A 507 -32.12 18.46 7.34
N TYR A 508 -31.13 18.66 8.21
CA TYR A 508 -30.33 17.56 8.77
C TYR A 508 -31.14 16.64 9.71
N HIS A 509 -32.39 16.96 10.04
CA HIS A 509 -33.30 16.00 10.67
C HIS A 509 -33.52 14.77 9.78
N ILE A 510 -33.62 14.95 8.45
CA ILE A 510 -33.95 13.87 7.51
C ILE A 510 -32.78 13.40 6.63
N THR A 511 -31.73 14.21 6.46
CA THR A 511 -30.59 13.89 5.59
C THR A 511 -29.24 14.18 6.25
N ASP A 512 -28.17 13.52 5.80
CA ASP A 512 -26.79 13.86 6.19
C ASP A 512 -26.03 14.63 5.10
N CYS A 513 -26.52 14.62 3.86
CA CYS A 513 -25.84 15.24 2.72
C CYS A 513 -26.84 15.96 1.81
N PRO A 514 -27.33 17.15 2.22
CA PRO A 514 -28.19 17.95 1.37
C PRO A 514 -27.40 18.47 0.17
N SER A 515 -28.08 18.57 -0.98
CA SER A 515 -27.50 19.12 -2.20
C SER A 515 -28.53 19.95 -2.96
N PHE A 516 -28.06 20.84 -3.83
CA PHE A 516 -28.95 21.55 -4.74
C PHE A 516 -28.30 21.80 -6.09
N MET A 517 -29.15 21.90 -7.10
CA MET A 517 -28.80 22.35 -8.43
C MET A 517 -29.46 23.70 -8.71
N SER A 518 -28.69 24.65 -9.24
CA SER A 518 -29.19 25.95 -9.69
C SER A 518 -28.82 26.20 -11.15
N CYS A 519 -29.77 26.74 -11.93
CA CYS A 519 -29.60 27.09 -13.35
C CYS A 519 -29.13 25.94 -14.28
N ASN A 520 -29.27 24.67 -13.89
CA ASN A 520 -28.74 23.51 -14.64
C ASN A 520 -27.22 23.62 -14.96
N ASP A 521 -26.50 24.38 -14.14
CA ASP A 521 -25.10 24.78 -14.38
C ASP A 521 -24.26 24.86 -13.10
N ILE A 522 -24.91 24.85 -11.93
CA ILE A 522 -24.23 24.84 -10.64
C ILE A 522 -24.81 23.70 -9.79
N ILE A 523 -23.94 22.85 -9.24
CA ILE A 523 -24.30 21.84 -8.23
C ILE A 523 -23.51 22.13 -6.96
N CYS A 524 -24.23 22.25 -5.85
CA CYS A 524 -23.66 22.47 -4.53
C CYS A 524 -24.03 21.28 -3.62
N ILE A 525 -23.03 20.74 -2.94
CA ILE A 525 -23.14 19.57 -2.07
C ILE A 525 -22.62 19.96 -0.69
N PHE A 526 -23.43 19.75 0.34
CA PHE A 526 -23.01 19.92 1.72
C PHE A 526 -22.74 18.54 2.31
N ASP A 527 -21.52 18.32 2.78
CA ASP A 527 -21.09 17.04 3.31
C ASP A 527 -20.33 17.26 4.63
N PRO A 528 -21.05 17.54 5.72
CA PRO A 528 -20.46 17.85 7.03
C PRO A 528 -19.57 16.73 7.57
N HIS A 529 -19.77 15.48 7.12
CA HIS A 529 -18.95 14.33 7.47
C HIS A 529 -17.76 14.11 6.53
N ALA A 530 -17.64 14.87 5.44
CA ALA A 530 -16.62 14.72 4.41
C ALA A 530 -16.49 13.28 3.88
N ARG A 531 -17.63 12.60 3.67
CA ARG A 531 -17.70 11.19 3.29
C ARG A 531 -18.16 10.96 1.84
N TYR A 532 -19.08 11.77 1.34
CA TYR A 532 -19.81 11.55 0.09
C TYR A 532 -19.31 12.45 -1.04
N ALA A 533 -19.01 13.73 -0.75
CA ALA A 533 -18.62 14.70 -1.76
C ALA A 533 -17.15 14.49 -2.19
N PRO A 534 -16.86 14.43 -3.51
CA PRO A 534 -15.50 14.16 -4.00
C PRO A 534 -14.44 15.12 -3.46
N GLY A 535 -13.49 14.57 -2.69
CA GLY A 535 -12.38 15.29 -2.06
C GLY A 535 -12.77 16.22 -0.90
N ALA A 536 -14.00 16.15 -0.38
CA ALA A 536 -14.39 16.92 0.79
C ALA A 536 -13.46 16.59 1.97
N THR A 537 -13.20 17.59 2.82
CA THR A 537 -12.34 17.47 4.00
C THR A 537 -13.02 18.10 5.22
N SER A 538 -12.45 17.89 6.40
CA SER A 538 -12.93 18.57 7.62
C SER A 538 -12.87 20.11 7.53
N VAL A 539 -11.98 20.66 6.69
CA VAL A 539 -11.84 22.10 6.44
C VAL A 539 -12.80 22.59 5.36
N SER A 540 -13.05 21.78 4.34
CA SER A 540 -14.00 22.07 3.26
C SER A 540 -15.04 20.94 3.14
N PRO A 541 -16.04 20.92 4.05
CA PRO A 541 -17.00 19.83 4.19
C PRO A 541 -18.16 19.97 3.17
N GLY A 542 -17.81 19.93 1.89
CA GLY A 542 -18.73 20.07 0.78
C GLY A 542 -18.02 20.34 -0.54
N ARG A 543 -18.80 20.46 -1.62
CA ARG A 543 -18.26 20.77 -2.95
C ARG A 543 -19.23 21.56 -3.81
N MET A 544 -18.67 22.39 -4.68
CA MET A 544 -19.41 23.13 -5.70
C MET A 544 -18.79 22.83 -7.06
N PHE A 545 -19.63 22.39 -8.00
CA PHE A 545 -19.28 22.21 -9.41
C PHE A 545 -19.96 23.32 -10.23
N ARG A 546 -19.22 23.94 -11.15
CA ARG A 546 -19.68 25.02 -12.04
C ARG A 546 -19.35 24.70 -13.50
N ASP A 547 -19.99 25.43 -14.41
CA ASP A 547 -19.76 25.35 -15.85
C ASP A 547 -19.98 23.91 -16.38
N LEU A 548 -21.16 23.37 -16.10
CA LEU A 548 -21.50 21.97 -16.38
C LEU A 548 -21.78 21.76 -17.87
N ASP A 549 -20.72 21.43 -18.61
CA ASP A 549 -20.78 21.14 -20.03
C ASP A 549 -21.49 19.81 -20.38
N ALA A 550 -21.63 19.53 -21.67
CA ALA A 550 -22.26 18.29 -22.16
C ALA A 550 -21.47 17.03 -21.77
N ASP A 551 -20.15 17.13 -21.62
CA ASP A 551 -19.29 16.01 -21.22
C ASP A 551 -19.57 15.65 -19.74
N PHE A 552 -19.67 16.63 -18.84
CA PHE A 552 -20.08 16.41 -17.45
C PHE A 552 -21.47 15.79 -17.38
N LYS A 553 -22.41 16.33 -18.17
CA LYS A 553 -23.81 15.86 -18.18
C LYS A 553 -23.96 14.42 -18.63
N THR A 554 -23.12 13.97 -19.55
CA THR A 554 -23.12 12.57 -20.01
C THR A 554 -22.35 11.63 -19.09
N GLN A 555 -21.27 12.10 -18.45
CA GLN A 555 -20.42 11.31 -17.57
C GLN A 555 -21.05 11.04 -16.19
N PHE A 556 -21.86 11.97 -15.69
CA PHE A 556 -22.50 11.91 -14.37
C PHE A 556 -24.03 11.98 -14.45
N SER A 557 -24.61 11.41 -15.51
CA SER A 557 -26.06 11.47 -15.77
C SER A 557 -26.89 10.97 -14.59
N ASP A 558 -26.47 9.87 -13.95
CA ASP A 558 -27.20 9.26 -12.84
C ASP A 558 -27.28 10.19 -11.61
N VAL A 559 -26.35 11.14 -11.47
CA VAL A 559 -26.42 12.17 -10.43
C VAL A 559 -27.32 13.32 -10.83
N LEU A 560 -27.33 13.70 -12.12
CA LEU A 560 -28.14 14.80 -12.61
C LEU A 560 -29.63 14.46 -12.65
N ASP A 561 -29.95 13.21 -12.97
CA ASP A 561 -31.33 12.70 -13.02
C ASP A 561 -32.03 12.83 -11.66
N LEU A 562 -31.27 12.84 -10.56
CA LEU A 562 -31.76 13.04 -9.21
C LEU A 562 -32.46 14.40 -8.97
N TYR A 563 -32.17 15.39 -9.81
CA TYR A 563 -32.72 16.75 -9.70
C TYR A 563 -33.96 16.96 -10.58
N LEU A 564 -34.59 15.86 -11.05
CA LEU A 564 -35.91 15.85 -11.65
C LEU A 564 -36.06 16.76 -12.89
N GLY A 565 -34.98 16.91 -13.67
CA GLY A 565 -34.96 17.73 -14.88
C GLY A 565 -35.95 17.30 -15.97
N ASN A 566 -36.46 16.07 -15.89
CA ASN A 566 -37.50 15.55 -16.78
C ASN A 566 -38.91 16.12 -16.47
N TYR A 567 -39.12 16.64 -15.24
CA TYR A 567 -40.43 17.18 -14.82
C TYR A 567 -40.40 18.70 -14.62
N PHE A 568 -39.23 19.27 -14.30
CA PHE A 568 -39.07 20.70 -14.02
C PHE A 568 -38.04 21.33 -14.97
N ASN A 569 -38.31 22.55 -15.42
CA ASN A 569 -37.34 23.31 -16.22
C ASN A 569 -36.26 23.91 -15.31
N LEU A 570 -35.06 23.31 -15.33
CA LEU A 570 -33.95 23.69 -14.45
C LEU A 570 -33.18 24.95 -14.89
N GLY A 571 -33.54 25.61 -15.99
CA GLY A 571 -32.73 26.68 -16.59
C GLY A 571 -32.62 27.98 -15.78
N LYS A 572 -33.62 28.31 -14.95
CA LYS A 572 -33.63 29.52 -14.08
C LYS A 572 -34.30 29.24 -12.73
N THR A 573 -33.97 28.10 -12.15
CA THR A 573 -34.66 27.60 -10.96
C THR A 573 -33.65 26.99 -10.01
N THR A 574 -34.12 26.60 -8.82
CA THR A 574 -33.33 25.85 -7.86
C THR A 574 -34.07 24.58 -7.46
N MET A 575 -33.39 23.44 -7.54
CA MET A 575 -33.87 22.16 -7.07
C MET A 575 -32.98 21.68 -5.93
N PHE A 576 -33.53 21.65 -4.72
CA PHE A 576 -32.90 20.96 -3.60
C PHE A 576 -33.21 19.46 -3.66
N ARG A 577 -32.26 18.67 -3.21
CA ARG A 577 -32.41 17.24 -2.97
C ARG A 577 -31.92 16.90 -1.57
N PHE A 578 -32.79 16.26 -0.79
CA PHE A 578 -32.51 15.78 0.55
C PHE A 578 -32.66 14.26 0.59
N PRO A 579 -31.59 13.49 0.29
CA PRO A 579 -31.61 12.03 0.36
C PRO A 579 -31.91 11.58 1.80
N LEU A 580 -32.86 10.66 1.96
CA LEU A 580 -33.26 10.20 3.28
C LEU A 580 -32.15 9.37 3.94
N ARG A 581 -31.88 9.67 5.21
CA ARG A 581 -30.93 8.90 6.02
C ARG A 581 -31.44 7.48 6.22
N ASN A 582 -30.82 6.53 5.54
CA ASN A 582 -31.11 5.11 5.76
C ASN A 582 -30.44 4.56 7.04
N SER A 583 -30.76 3.32 7.40
CA SER A 583 -30.27 2.69 8.63
C SER A 583 -28.73 2.56 8.69
N GLU A 584 -28.05 2.37 7.56
CA GLU A 584 -26.59 2.27 7.52
C GLU A 584 -25.93 3.65 7.66
N MET A 585 -26.49 4.67 7.00
CA MET A 585 -26.06 6.06 7.18
C MET A 585 -26.21 6.51 8.64
N ALA A 586 -27.33 6.16 9.29
CA ALA A 586 -27.61 6.51 10.67
C ALA A 586 -26.61 5.93 11.68
N LYS A 587 -26.15 4.69 11.49
CA LYS A 587 -25.11 4.07 12.35
C LYS A 587 -23.79 4.84 12.32
N GLN A 588 -23.51 5.51 11.20
CA GLN A 588 -22.24 6.18 10.96
C GLN A 588 -22.35 7.71 11.01
N SER A 589 -23.55 8.26 11.27
CA SER A 589 -23.79 9.70 11.30
C SER A 589 -23.52 10.26 12.69
N GLU A 590 -22.55 11.17 12.77
CA GLU A 590 -22.30 11.96 13.98
C GLU A 590 -23.41 13.00 14.25
N ILE A 591 -24.29 13.30 13.29
CA ILE A 591 -25.34 14.32 13.40
C ILE A 591 -26.60 13.75 14.05
N SER A 592 -27.14 12.65 13.51
CA SER A 592 -28.33 11.98 14.03
C SER A 592 -28.25 10.47 13.83
N ALA A 593 -28.53 9.72 14.90
CA ALA A 593 -28.57 8.26 14.90
C ALA A 593 -29.96 7.70 14.48
N VAL A 594 -30.92 8.58 14.16
CA VAL A 594 -32.29 8.18 13.81
C VAL A 594 -32.44 8.15 12.29
N PRO A 595 -32.80 7.00 11.68
CA PRO A 595 -33.08 6.93 10.24
C PRO A 595 -34.37 7.69 9.90
N ALA A 596 -34.38 8.32 8.73
CA ALA A 596 -35.57 8.98 8.19
C ALA A 596 -36.42 7.96 7.43
N SER A 597 -37.70 7.83 7.82
CA SER A 597 -38.63 6.93 7.14
C SER A 597 -39.52 7.68 6.16
N ASP A 598 -40.01 6.99 5.13
CA ASP A 598 -41.00 7.54 4.19
C ASP A 598 -42.21 8.11 4.93
N ARG A 599 -42.68 7.41 5.97
CA ARG A 599 -43.79 7.87 6.83
C ARG A 599 -43.49 9.20 7.54
N MET A 600 -42.25 9.42 7.96
CA MET A 600 -41.83 10.68 8.56
C MET A 600 -41.96 11.84 7.57
N VAL A 601 -41.53 11.64 6.32
CA VAL A 601 -41.64 12.64 5.26
C VAL A 601 -43.10 12.87 4.86
N GLN A 602 -43.90 11.81 4.74
CA GLN A 602 -45.33 11.94 4.47
C GLN A 602 -46.04 12.74 5.57
N ASN A 603 -45.77 12.43 6.85
CA ASN A 603 -46.31 13.20 7.98
C ASN A 603 -45.89 14.69 7.96
N LEU A 604 -44.70 15.01 7.45
CA LEU A 604 -44.24 16.38 7.27
C LEU A 604 -45.04 17.08 6.16
N LEU A 605 -45.23 16.42 5.03
CA LEU A 605 -46.01 16.92 3.90
C LEU A 605 -47.49 17.08 4.24
N ASP A 606 -48.10 16.14 4.97
CA ASP A 606 -49.49 16.23 5.43
C ASP A 606 -49.71 17.43 6.36
N LYS A 607 -48.75 17.74 7.23
CA LYS A 607 -48.82 18.96 8.06
C LYS A 607 -48.74 20.22 7.20
N LEU A 608 -47.88 20.23 6.19
CA LEU A 608 -47.78 21.35 5.26
C LEU A 608 -49.06 21.51 4.42
N ARG A 609 -49.73 20.40 4.06
CA ARG A 609 -51.04 20.42 3.41
C ARG A 609 -52.08 21.13 4.27
N THR A 610 -52.16 20.78 5.56
CA THR A 610 -53.10 21.41 6.52
C THR A 610 -52.81 22.90 6.73
N ASP A 611 -51.55 23.29 6.91
CA ASP A 611 -51.17 24.68 7.25
C ASP A 611 -50.94 25.55 5.98
N GLY A 612 -50.94 24.97 4.79
CA GLY A 612 -50.43 25.59 3.56
C GLY A 612 -51.17 26.87 3.14
N ALA A 613 -52.50 26.87 3.27
CA ALA A 613 -53.32 28.05 2.99
C ALA A 613 -53.00 29.20 3.95
N GLU A 614 -52.85 28.90 5.24
CA GLU A 614 -52.52 29.90 6.26
C GLU A 614 -51.13 30.50 6.07
N LEU A 615 -50.14 29.65 5.74
CA LEU A 615 -48.78 30.09 5.47
C LEU A 615 -48.73 31.05 4.27
N LEU A 616 -49.48 30.77 3.21
CA LEU A 616 -49.46 31.56 1.98
C LEU A 616 -49.95 33.01 2.19
N MET A 617 -50.89 33.24 3.11
CA MET A 617 -51.44 34.57 3.40
C MET A 617 -50.39 35.61 3.82
N PHE A 618 -49.35 35.16 4.52
CA PHE A 618 -48.36 36.04 5.14
C PHE A 618 -47.00 36.09 4.42
N LEU A 619 -46.77 35.25 3.40
CA LEU A 619 -45.56 35.24 2.56
C LEU A 619 -45.60 36.33 1.48
N ASN A 620 -44.53 37.10 1.30
CA ASN A 620 -44.59 38.36 0.54
C ASN A 620 -44.64 38.15 -0.98
N HIS A 621 -43.97 37.11 -1.48
CA HIS A 621 -43.76 36.81 -2.89
C HIS A 621 -44.41 35.50 -3.34
N MET A 622 -44.55 34.54 -2.44
CA MET A 622 -45.13 33.22 -2.74
C MET A 622 -46.60 33.33 -3.19
N GLU A 623 -46.93 32.64 -4.28
CA GLU A 623 -48.28 32.57 -4.86
C GLU A 623 -48.82 31.14 -4.94
N LYS A 624 -47.93 30.15 -5.02
CA LYS A 624 -48.32 28.75 -5.14
C LYS A 624 -47.42 27.84 -4.30
N ILE A 625 -48.05 26.98 -3.51
CA ILE A 625 -47.39 25.86 -2.82
C ILE A 625 -47.95 24.57 -3.42
N SER A 626 -47.09 23.65 -3.82
CA SER A 626 -47.48 22.34 -4.36
C SER A 626 -46.78 21.22 -3.61
N ILE A 627 -47.50 20.13 -3.35
CA ILE A 627 -47.00 18.90 -2.77
C ILE A 627 -47.24 17.81 -3.80
N CYS A 628 -46.16 17.14 -4.20
CA CYS A 628 -46.17 16.09 -5.19
C CYS A 628 -45.47 14.84 -4.66
N GLU A 629 -45.80 13.71 -5.26
CA GLU A 629 -45.13 12.44 -5.04
C GLU A 629 -44.82 11.80 -6.39
N ILE A 630 -43.66 11.16 -6.51
CA ILE A 630 -43.33 10.36 -7.68
C ILE A 630 -43.74 8.92 -7.41
N GLU A 631 -44.58 8.37 -8.28
CA GLU A 631 -44.99 6.98 -8.17
C GLU A 631 -43.79 6.05 -8.45
N LYS A 632 -43.54 5.11 -7.53
CA LYS A 632 -42.32 4.28 -7.53
C LYS A 632 -42.16 3.39 -8.76
N THR A 633 -43.27 2.89 -9.33
CA THR A 633 -43.30 1.92 -10.42
C THR A 633 -43.32 2.58 -11.79
N THR A 634 -44.15 3.61 -11.96
CA THR A 634 -44.38 4.29 -13.25
C THR A 634 -43.43 5.48 -13.44
N GLY A 635 -42.91 6.03 -12.35
CA GLY A 635 -42.15 7.27 -12.37
C GLY A 635 -43.02 8.49 -12.70
N THR A 636 -44.35 8.43 -12.62
CA THR A 636 -45.19 9.61 -12.89
C THR A 636 -45.19 10.56 -11.70
N LEU A 637 -45.13 11.87 -11.98
CA LEU A 637 -45.27 12.91 -10.96
C LEU A 637 -46.75 13.16 -10.68
N ASN A 638 -47.19 12.82 -9.46
CA ASN A 638 -48.57 13.01 -9.02
C ASN A 638 -48.65 14.22 -8.09
N VAL A 639 -49.59 15.13 -8.35
CA VAL A 639 -49.86 16.28 -7.47
C VAL A 639 -50.82 15.82 -6.39
N LEU A 640 -50.35 15.77 -5.13
CA LEU A 640 -51.15 15.37 -3.98
C LEU A 640 -51.98 16.53 -3.44
N TYR A 641 -51.40 17.73 -3.43
CA TYR A 641 -52.06 18.94 -2.97
C TYR A 641 -51.43 20.17 -3.63
N SER A 642 -52.24 21.18 -3.95
CA SER A 642 -51.74 22.48 -4.36
C SER A 642 -52.66 23.57 -3.85
N VAL A 643 -52.08 24.66 -3.36
CA VAL A 643 -52.80 25.86 -2.95
C VAL A 643 -52.23 27.07 -3.67
N ARG A 644 -53.11 27.91 -4.20
CA ARG A 644 -52.78 29.13 -4.92
C ARG A 644 -53.49 30.33 -4.31
N GLY A 645 -52.73 31.39 -4.04
CA GLY A 645 -53.20 32.67 -3.57
C GLY A 645 -53.23 33.66 -4.73
N LYS A 646 -54.40 34.23 -5.02
CA LYS A 646 -54.60 35.27 -6.03
C LYS A 646 -54.85 36.61 -5.33
N ILE A 647 -54.10 37.63 -5.75
CA ILE A 647 -54.27 39.01 -5.32
C ILE A 647 -54.38 39.87 -6.58
N THR A 648 -55.22 40.89 -6.56
CA THR A 648 -55.32 41.87 -7.66
C THR A 648 -54.00 42.65 -7.82
N ASP A 649 -53.71 43.12 -9.04
CA ASP A 649 -52.48 43.89 -9.29
C ASP A 649 -52.40 45.18 -8.45
N GLY A 650 -53.55 45.81 -8.21
CA GLY A 650 -53.65 46.99 -7.33
C GLY A 650 -53.27 46.67 -5.90
N ASP A 651 -53.77 45.57 -5.34
CA ASP A 651 -53.46 45.15 -3.98
C ASP A 651 -52.03 44.61 -3.83
N ARG A 652 -51.51 43.94 -4.87
CA ARG A 652 -50.10 43.56 -4.97
C ARG A 652 -49.20 44.79 -4.87
N LEU A 653 -49.56 45.89 -5.53
CA LEU A 653 -48.82 47.15 -5.46
C LEU A 653 -48.87 47.76 -4.05
N LYS A 654 -50.05 47.79 -3.40
CA LYS A 654 -50.20 48.23 -2.00
C LYS A 654 -49.31 47.40 -1.06
N ARG A 655 -49.33 46.08 -1.21
CA ARG A 655 -48.50 45.14 -0.45
C ARG A 655 -47.00 45.40 -0.65
N LYS A 656 -46.58 45.62 -1.89
CA LYS A 656 -45.19 45.94 -2.25
C LYS A 656 -44.74 47.29 -1.67
N GLN A 657 -45.58 48.31 -1.72
CA GLN A 657 -45.30 49.64 -1.15
C GLN A 657 -45.17 49.58 0.38
N PHE A 658 -46.09 48.86 1.06
CA PHE A 658 -46.00 48.63 2.50
C PHE A 658 -44.71 47.90 2.87
N HIS A 659 -44.39 46.82 2.16
CA HIS A 659 -43.16 46.06 2.41
C HIS A 659 -41.90 46.90 2.15
N ALA A 660 -41.87 47.72 1.10
CA ALA A 660 -40.76 48.63 0.82
C ALA A 660 -40.55 49.68 1.92
N SER A 661 -41.64 50.24 2.47
CA SER A 661 -41.60 51.20 3.58
C SER A 661 -41.12 50.54 4.90
N VAL A 662 -41.57 49.31 5.15
CA VAL A 662 -41.07 48.48 6.26
C VAL A 662 -39.56 48.28 6.10
N ILE A 663 -39.11 47.79 4.94
CA ILE A 663 -37.70 47.58 4.60
C ILE A 663 -36.87 48.85 4.80
N GLU A 664 -37.35 50.00 4.29
CA GLU A 664 -36.64 51.28 4.42
C GLU A 664 -36.43 51.63 5.90
N SER A 665 -37.44 51.40 6.73
CA SER A 665 -37.39 51.70 8.16
C SER A 665 -36.43 50.77 8.92
N VAL A 666 -36.34 49.49 8.54
CA VAL A 666 -35.37 48.55 9.09
C VAL A 666 -33.94 48.87 8.61
N THR A 667 -33.76 49.17 7.32
CA THR A 667 -32.45 49.48 6.72
C THR A 667 -31.86 50.76 7.29
N LYS A 668 -32.69 51.79 7.51
CA LYS A 668 -32.28 53.05 8.16
C LYS A 668 -32.17 52.95 9.69
N ARG A 669 -32.44 51.77 10.28
CA ARG A 669 -32.42 51.52 11.74
C ARG A 669 -33.18 52.59 12.53
N LYS A 670 -34.38 52.95 12.06
CA LYS A 670 -35.23 53.96 12.71
C LYS A 670 -35.55 53.52 14.14
N GLN A 671 -35.54 54.45 15.10
CA GLN A 671 -36.02 54.13 16.46
C GLN A 671 -37.52 53.82 16.41
N LEU A 672 -38.04 53.06 17.38
CA LEU A 672 -39.48 52.72 17.45
C LEU A 672 -40.42 53.91 17.23
N ARG A 673 -40.04 55.11 17.71
CA ARG A 673 -40.81 56.37 17.58
C ARG A 673 -40.83 56.94 16.16
N ASP A 674 -39.82 56.65 15.36
CA ASP A 674 -39.63 57.18 14.01
C ASP A 674 -40.17 56.21 12.94
N ILE A 675 -40.66 55.02 13.36
CA ILE A 675 -41.28 54.04 12.47
C ILE A 675 -42.70 54.53 12.14
N PRO A 676 -43.01 54.77 10.85
CA PRO A 676 -44.31 55.27 10.46
C PRO A 676 -45.41 54.24 10.77
N VAL A 677 -46.53 54.74 11.31
CA VAL A 677 -47.74 53.92 11.48
C VAL A 677 -48.39 53.78 10.12
N GLN A 678 -48.34 52.59 9.55
CA GLN A 678 -48.91 52.28 8.24
C GLN A 678 -49.81 51.07 8.36
N GLN A 679 -50.91 51.09 7.64
CA GLN A 679 -51.86 49.99 7.56
C GLN A 679 -52.27 49.80 6.12
N ILE A 680 -52.23 48.55 5.67
CA ILE A 680 -52.79 48.15 4.39
C ILE A 680 -53.84 47.07 4.60
N THR A 681 -54.87 47.09 3.76
CA THR A 681 -55.89 46.06 3.73
C THR A 681 -56.09 45.63 2.28
N TYR A 682 -56.10 44.33 2.04
CA TYR A 682 -56.27 43.74 0.72
C TYR A 682 -57.03 42.41 0.82
N THR A 683 -57.60 41.98 -0.30
CA THR A 683 -58.23 40.66 -0.42
C THR A 683 -57.29 39.67 -1.09
N MET A 684 -57.33 38.42 -0.64
CA MET A 684 -56.64 37.30 -1.27
C MET A 684 -57.61 36.14 -1.45
N ASP A 685 -57.76 35.67 -2.68
CA ASP A 685 -58.51 34.46 -2.99
C ASP A 685 -57.57 33.28 -2.88
N ILE A 686 -57.91 32.31 -2.04
CA ILE A 686 -57.16 31.07 -1.85
C ILE A 686 -57.97 29.94 -2.48
N GLU A 687 -57.36 29.31 -3.47
CA GLU A 687 -57.90 28.16 -4.19
C GLU A 687 -56.99 26.96 -3.96
N ASP A 688 -57.53 25.87 -3.43
CA ASP A 688 -56.81 24.60 -3.30
C ASP A 688 -57.25 23.54 -4.32
N SER A 689 -56.44 22.51 -4.48
CA SER A 689 -56.70 21.39 -5.39
C SER A 689 -57.84 20.47 -4.93
N GLU A 690 -58.38 20.68 -3.73
CA GLU A 690 -59.52 19.92 -3.20
C GLU A 690 -60.86 20.61 -3.52
N GLY A 691 -60.81 21.78 -4.17
CA GLY A 691 -61.97 22.54 -4.61
C GLY A 691 -62.43 23.58 -3.59
N ASN A 692 -61.67 23.82 -2.52
CA ASN A 692 -61.97 24.91 -1.59
C ASN A 692 -61.53 26.24 -2.20
N LEU A 693 -62.47 27.17 -2.29
CA LEU A 693 -62.24 28.55 -2.68
C LEU A 693 -62.69 29.44 -1.53
N THR A 694 -61.75 30.15 -0.91
CA THR A 694 -62.02 31.07 0.18
C THR A 694 -61.44 32.44 -0.12
N THR A 695 -62.14 33.50 0.25
CA THR A 695 -61.61 34.86 0.13
C THR A 695 -61.29 35.41 1.51
N TRP A 696 -60.07 35.93 1.66
CA TRP A 696 -59.55 36.44 2.91
C TRP A 696 -59.31 37.94 2.83
N LEU A 697 -59.82 38.67 3.82
CA LEU A 697 -59.46 40.08 4.05
C LEU A 697 -58.24 40.13 4.96
N ILE A 698 -57.09 40.54 4.42
CA ILE A 698 -55.81 40.58 5.13
C ILE A 698 -55.47 42.04 5.45
N CYS A 699 -55.21 42.32 6.72
CA CYS A 699 -54.78 43.61 7.22
C CYS A 699 -53.37 43.51 7.81
N ASN A 700 -52.41 44.19 7.18
CA ASN A 700 -51.04 44.30 7.70
C ASN A 700 -50.80 45.70 8.22
N ARG A 701 -50.12 45.77 9.37
CA ARG A 701 -49.83 47.03 10.05
C ARG A 701 -48.40 47.09 10.53
N SER A 702 -47.79 48.26 10.44
CA SER A 702 -46.49 48.58 11.06
C SER A 702 -46.59 49.79 11.98
N GLY A 703 -45.69 49.86 12.96
CA GLY A 703 -45.58 50.98 13.89
C GLY A 703 -46.59 50.92 15.04
N PHE A 704 -46.34 51.72 16.09
CA PHE A 704 -47.23 51.82 17.24
C PHE A 704 -48.08 53.09 17.14
N SER A 705 -49.42 52.98 17.19
CA SER A 705 -50.29 54.17 17.26
C SER A 705 -50.17 54.95 18.56
N ASN A 706 -49.75 54.29 19.63
CA ASN A 706 -49.54 54.94 20.92
C ASN A 706 -48.29 54.34 21.59
N MET A 707 -47.21 55.13 21.61
CA MET A 707 -45.94 54.71 22.19
C MET A 707 -45.99 54.59 23.72
N GLU A 708 -46.91 55.29 24.39
CA GLU A 708 -47.06 55.24 25.85
C GLU A 708 -47.60 53.90 26.34
N LYS A 709 -48.28 53.15 25.46
CA LYS A 709 -48.77 51.79 25.74
C LYS A 709 -47.72 50.71 25.50
N VAL A 710 -46.58 51.05 24.89
CA VAL A 710 -45.49 50.10 24.67
C VAL A 710 -44.73 49.93 25.98
N SER A 711 -44.54 48.68 26.42
CA SER A 711 -43.82 48.40 27.66
C SER A 711 -42.43 49.04 27.64
N LYS A 712 -42.05 49.67 28.76
CA LYS A 712 -40.71 50.25 28.95
C LYS A 712 -39.60 49.23 28.71
N SER A 713 -39.85 47.95 28.99
CA SER A 713 -38.90 46.85 28.73
C SER A 713 -38.63 46.62 27.23
N VAL A 714 -39.63 46.80 26.37
CA VAL A 714 -39.50 46.65 24.91
C VAL A 714 -38.74 47.84 24.34
N VAL A 715 -39.06 49.05 24.83
CA VAL A 715 -38.36 50.28 24.43
C VAL A 715 -36.88 50.23 24.86
N SER A 716 -36.58 49.77 26.07
CA SER A 716 -35.20 49.62 26.56
C SER A 716 -34.45 48.52 25.80
N ALA A 717 -35.06 47.36 25.59
CA ALA A 717 -34.44 46.25 24.88
C ALA A 717 -34.13 46.62 23.41
N HIS A 718 -35.03 47.34 22.73
CA HIS A 718 -34.76 47.82 21.37
C HIS A 718 -33.65 48.89 21.35
N LYS A 719 -33.64 49.81 22.32
CA LYS A 719 -32.59 50.84 22.44
C LYS A 719 -31.22 50.25 22.72
N ASN A 720 -31.15 49.22 23.56
CA ASN A 720 -29.93 48.48 23.90
C ASN A 720 -29.48 47.51 22.81
N LYS A 721 -30.28 47.34 21.74
CA LYS A 721 -30.09 46.35 20.68
C LYS A 721 -30.17 44.90 21.17
N ASP A 722 -30.80 44.68 22.33
CA ASP A 722 -31.09 43.36 22.87
C ASP A 722 -32.17 42.65 22.04
N ILE A 723 -33.05 43.41 21.36
CA ILE A 723 -34.04 42.91 20.41
C ILE A 723 -33.98 43.70 19.09
N THR A 724 -34.00 42.98 17.97
CA THR A 724 -34.13 43.52 16.60
C THR A 724 -35.60 43.68 16.18
N LEU A 725 -36.47 43.99 17.15
CA LEU A 725 -37.91 44.01 16.95
C LEU A 725 -38.33 45.15 16.01
N PHE A 726 -39.02 44.81 14.93
CA PHE A 726 -39.77 45.76 14.11
C PHE A 726 -41.27 45.54 14.36
N PRO A 727 -42.03 46.56 14.82
CA PRO A 727 -43.43 46.40 15.18
C PRO A 727 -44.30 46.21 13.93
N ARG A 728 -44.40 44.96 13.47
CA ARG A 728 -45.24 44.53 12.35
C ARG A 728 -46.19 43.45 12.84
N GLY A 729 -47.45 43.56 12.45
CA GLY A 729 -48.47 42.55 12.71
C GLY A 729 -49.37 42.38 11.49
N GLY A 730 -49.93 41.19 11.34
CA GLY A 730 -50.92 40.86 10.32
C GLY A 730 -52.10 40.14 10.94
N VAL A 731 -53.31 40.44 10.48
CA VAL A 731 -54.52 39.69 10.81
C VAL A 731 -55.23 39.35 9.51
N ALA A 732 -55.82 38.16 9.45
CA ALA A 732 -56.61 37.71 8.31
C ALA A 732 -57.99 37.28 8.81
N ALA A 733 -59.03 37.63 8.06
CA ALA A 733 -60.40 37.19 8.32
C ALA A 733 -60.99 36.60 7.04
N CYS A 734 -61.52 35.38 7.13
CA CYS A 734 -62.24 34.77 6.01
C CYS A 734 -63.57 35.52 5.82
N ILE A 735 -63.85 35.98 4.60
CA ILE A 735 -65.04 36.77 4.27
C ILE A 735 -66.02 36.02 3.35
N THR A 736 -65.60 34.93 2.71
CA THR A 736 -66.45 33.99 1.96
C THR A 736 -65.87 32.60 1.98
#